data_AF-A0AAU6MTE2-F1
#
_entry.id   AF-A0AAU6MTE2-F1
#
_cell.length_a   1.000
_cell.length_b   1.000
_cell.length_c   1.000
_cell.angle_alpha   90.00
_cell.angle_beta   90.00
_cell.angle_gamma   90.00
#
_symmetry.space_group_name_H-M   'P 1'
#
loop_
_entity.id
_entity.type
_entity.pdbx_description
1 polymer ?
#
loop_
_entity_poly.entity_id
_entity_poly.type
_entity_poly.pdbx_seq_one_letter_code
_entity_poly.pdbx_strand_id
1 'polypeptide(L)'
;MQPVAIVGIDCRFPGAPDPAAYWDLLMRSGDGVGPVPEQRWNADDFYSAAGADGHSNTTSGGFITDADAFDHEFFAISPREAAAMDPQQRLLLQCAWRAVEDTGVAPRSLAGTATGVFVGVMGNEWAHLHLTDYARVTAQVGSGNGYCMTANRISYHLDLKGPSLAVDTACSSSLVAVHLACNALLAGECDTAIAAGVNVALTPALGIFYTQAGLSAPDGRCKPFSSDANGIGRGEGVGAVVLRRLEDAIADGQPVYAVIRGTAVNQDGRSNGLTAPNRWSQQEVLTAAYRRAGVEPSDVAFTEGHGTGTVLGDMIEVKALGGLHADRTGKPMALGSVKGNLGHTEGAAGVAGLIKVALSLHHRVVPASRFAARENPALKLSRYGLRLLKAPLRLAAGATVGGLSSFGMGGTNAHAVLESAPAHAARPKAGAAAGSTGIGTAVFTLTAPTAQALRRNLVAQADTLQRHRVVPAGVVGWSSNRLKTGHRFRFAVPADSTGDLVTALRRAAGDEDQPADLTAESAGPVRPALLFTGQGSQYPGMTAGLYRDAPLFRRFLDRADEALLPHTGGSVRELLLSADPAVHRTGWAQPALFAVGYALAATLTELGVRPALLLGHSVGEYAAAVVAEALPLEEAARLIAARGRLMQELPEGGGMLAVRADATELAERVDAEPLVGIAAVNGPASTVLSGDLTALARIEEELTRAGVRSRRLEVSHAFHSPLMDPMLERFAAVAEQAGGTVPALPVHSTLRGRLLRDEPMDAAYWVEHVRAPVLFADAARQLLDEAPTHLLEIGPRPVLAPMTRRLLTAPDGAGVRSVHPVPGEQAGGRELAEAVAELFRGGVDIAWDAVYADQDRVAHRLAPYAFSDDHRFWARRPVPAAPPATVPQQEGGQPAGQRPEAARPVVLSQGRRTAADPVTEAVLDAVAQVGSYAPGAITPRSRLYEDLGFDSVMVMELKKRIEERLPDLEPLSVEELLPRLSSIGDLIGYVGERRSAAA
;
A
#
# COMPACT_ATOMS: atom_id res chain seq x y z
N MET A 1 -23.41 26.63 -8.05
CA MET A 1 -22.49 25.57 -8.53
C MET A 1 -22.70 24.37 -7.62
N GLN A 2 -22.67 23.14 -8.14
CA GLN A 2 -22.63 21.97 -7.26
C GLN A 2 -21.33 22.03 -6.42
N PRO A 3 -21.37 21.81 -5.10
CA PRO A 3 -20.18 21.99 -4.26
C PRO A 3 -19.13 20.90 -4.50
N VAL A 4 -17.84 21.27 -4.43
CA VAL A 4 -16.70 20.35 -4.58
C VAL A 4 -16.02 20.15 -3.23
N ALA A 5 -15.89 18.91 -2.79
CA ALA A 5 -15.23 18.52 -1.54
C ALA A 5 -13.71 18.44 -1.69
N ILE A 6 -12.98 18.91 -0.69
CA ILE A 6 -11.56 18.59 -0.49
C ILE A 6 -11.50 17.37 0.43
N VAL A 7 -11.13 16.21 -0.13
CA VAL A 7 -11.15 14.92 0.57
C VAL A 7 -9.76 14.44 0.99
N GLY A 8 -8.69 14.92 0.34
CA GLY A 8 -7.31 14.56 0.67
C GLY A 8 -6.37 15.75 0.54
N ILE A 9 -5.34 15.83 1.39
CA ILE A 9 -4.33 16.90 1.41
C ILE A 9 -2.96 16.30 1.71
N ASP A 10 -1.94 16.75 0.98
CA ASP A 10 -0.56 16.66 1.42
C ASP A 10 0.20 17.94 1.03
N CYS A 11 1.27 18.26 1.74
CA CYS A 11 2.12 19.40 1.41
C CYS A 11 3.50 19.34 2.05
N ARG A 12 4.43 20.08 1.45
CA ARG A 12 5.77 20.32 1.98
C ARG A 12 6.16 21.78 1.76
N PHE A 13 6.45 22.47 2.86
CA PHE A 13 6.75 23.90 2.89
C PHE A 13 8.00 24.18 3.76
N PRO A 14 8.59 25.38 3.68
CA PRO A 14 9.71 25.77 4.51
C PRO A 14 9.38 25.63 6.00
N GLY A 15 10.19 24.84 6.72
CA GLY A 15 9.97 24.52 8.14
C GLY A 15 8.79 23.57 8.43
N ALA A 16 8.16 22.98 7.41
CA ALA A 16 6.99 22.12 7.55
C ALA A 16 7.00 20.97 6.52
N PRO A 17 7.48 19.76 6.89
CA PRO A 17 7.60 18.64 5.97
C PRO A 17 6.27 17.96 5.57
N ASP A 18 5.18 18.24 6.29
CA ASP A 18 3.87 17.62 6.13
C ASP A 18 2.73 18.58 6.59
N PRO A 19 1.44 18.25 6.35
CA PRO A 19 0.31 19.10 6.74
C PRO A 19 0.19 19.35 8.26
N ALA A 20 0.58 18.41 9.10
CA ALA A 20 0.51 18.57 10.56
C ALA A 20 1.56 19.56 11.05
N ALA A 21 2.79 19.44 10.56
CA ALA A 21 3.87 20.39 10.83
C ALA A 21 3.56 21.78 10.26
N TYR A 22 2.90 21.85 9.09
CA TYR A 22 2.42 23.12 8.54
C TYR A 22 1.40 23.78 9.46
N TRP A 23 0.43 23.01 9.94
CA TRP A 23 -0.56 23.51 10.90
C TRP A 23 0.10 24.03 12.19
N ASP A 24 1.05 23.29 12.75
CA ASP A 24 1.79 23.67 13.96
C ASP A 24 2.66 24.93 13.75
N LEU A 25 3.28 25.08 12.56
CA LEU A 25 4.02 26.27 12.17
C LEU A 25 3.08 27.50 12.16
N LEU A 26 1.91 27.37 11.55
CA LEU A 26 0.92 28.45 11.47
C LEU A 26 0.37 28.83 12.84
N MET A 27 -0.01 27.84 13.66
CA MET A 27 -0.58 28.09 14.99
C MET A 27 0.39 28.79 15.94
N ARG A 28 1.70 28.53 15.80
CA ARG A 28 2.76 29.24 16.54
C ARG A 28 3.24 30.52 15.86
N SER A 29 2.67 30.90 14.71
CA SER A 29 3.12 32.03 13.89
C SER A 29 4.61 31.99 13.54
N GLY A 30 5.12 30.79 13.26
CA GLY A 30 6.54 30.51 12.98
C GLY A 30 7.07 31.15 11.69
N ASP A 31 8.39 31.19 11.57
CA ASP A 31 9.13 31.73 10.41
C ASP A 31 9.82 30.59 9.67
N GLY A 32 9.46 30.39 8.41
CA GLY A 32 10.09 29.42 7.51
C GLY A 32 11.21 30.04 6.65
N VAL A 33 11.47 31.35 6.77
CA VAL A 33 12.51 32.04 5.98
C VAL A 33 13.87 31.93 6.66
N GLY A 34 14.86 31.46 5.91
CA GLY A 34 16.25 31.31 6.33
C GLY A 34 17.25 31.71 5.22
N PRO A 35 18.55 31.47 5.42
CA PRO A 35 19.55 31.70 4.37
C PRO A 35 19.36 30.75 3.19
N VAL A 36 19.81 31.16 2.00
CA VAL A 36 19.92 30.27 0.83
C VAL A 36 20.78 29.05 1.19
N PRO A 37 20.29 27.81 1.01
CA PRO A 37 21.09 26.62 1.25
C PRO A 37 22.27 26.57 0.28
N GLU A 38 23.47 26.29 0.77
CA GLU A 38 24.68 26.25 -0.06
C GLU A 38 24.51 25.31 -1.27
N GLN A 39 23.80 24.20 -1.10
CA GLN A 39 23.51 23.22 -2.15
C GLN A 39 22.75 23.78 -3.37
N ARG A 40 22.11 24.95 -3.24
CA ARG A 40 21.46 25.66 -4.35
C ARG A 40 22.50 26.46 -5.15
N TRP A 41 23.00 27.53 -4.57
CA TRP A 41 24.09 28.37 -5.07
C TRP A 41 24.77 29.06 -3.89
N ASN A 42 25.99 29.57 -4.10
CA ASN A 42 26.63 30.42 -3.13
C ASN A 42 25.99 31.82 -3.19
N ALA A 43 25.25 32.21 -2.15
CA ALA A 43 24.49 33.46 -2.15
C ALA A 43 25.38 34.71 -2.18
N ASP A 44 26.59 34.64 -1.62
CA ASP A 44 27.51 35.76 -1.54
C ASP A 44 28.01 36.18 -2.94
N ASP A 45 28.16 35.21 -3.85
CA ASP A 45 28.57 35.45 -5.25
C ASP A 45 27.55 36.27 -6.05
N PHE A 46 26.31 36.36 -5.56
CA PHE A 46 25.21 37.06 -6.22
C PHE A 46 24.58 38.13 -5.33
N TYR A 47 25.21 38.51 -4.22
CA TYR A 47 24.64 39.50 -3.29
C TYR A 47 25.14 40.92 -3.57
N SER A 48 24.22 41.88 -3.63
CA SER A 48 24.53 43.31 -3.62
C SER A 48 23.45 44.05 -2.86
N ALA A 49 23.81 44.68 -1.74
CA ALA A 49 22.87 45.50 -0.96
C ALA A 49 22.26 46.65 -1.79
N ALA A 50 23.01 47.16 -2.78
CA ALA A 50 22.56 48.19 -3.70
C ALA A 50 21.72 47.64 -4.87
N GLY A 51 21.62 46.31 -5.03
CA GLY A 51 20.91 45.67 -6.13
C GLY A 51 21.59 45.87 -7.49
N ALA A 52 22.93 45.84 -7.53
CA ALA A 52 23.69 45.96 -8.78
C ALA A 52 23.25 44.93 -9.84
N ASP A 53 23.46 45.24 -11.12
CA ASP A 53 23.13 44.34 -12.24
C ASP A 53 23.68 42.94 -12.00
N GLY A 54 22.85 41.92 -12.26
CA GLY A 54 23.22 40.51 -12.04
C GLY A 54 23.23 40.06 -10.58
N HIS A 55 22.87 40.93 -9.62
CA HIS A 55 22.88 40.61 -8.19
C HIS A 55 21.47 40.72 -7.57
N SER A 56 21.26 39.94 -6.51
CA SER A 56 20.13 39.97 -5.59
C SER A 56 20.44 40.88 -4.41
N ASN A 57 19.45 41.62 -3.91
CA ASN A 57 19.58 42.40 -2.67
C ASN A 57 19.32 41.59 -1.39
N THR A 58 19.16 40.28 -1.50
CA THR A 58 18.91 39.39 -0.37
C THR A 58 19.62 38.04 -0.53
N THR A 59 20.02 37.46 0.59
CA THR A 59 20.60 36.11 0.73
C THR A 59 19.64 35.16 1.48
N SER A 60 18.37 35.54 1.63
CA SER A 60 17.37 34.80 2.40
C SER A 60 16.12 34.47 1.60
N GLY A 61 15.45 33.38 1.97
CA GLY A 61 14.20 32.90 1.39
C GLY A 61 13.63 31.71 2.15
N GLY A 62 12.42 31.27 1.81
CA GLY A 62 11.84 30.03 2.33
C GLY A 62 12.28 28.83 1.49
N PHE A 63 12.99 27.87 2.07
CA PHE A 63 13.49 26.69 1.34
C PHE A 63 12.97 25.38 1.92
N ILE A 64 12.68 24.42 1.05
CA ILE A 64 12.47 23.02 1.43
C ILE A 64 13.85 22.41 1.70
N THR A 65 14.01 21.87 2.90
CA THR A 65 15.30 21.39 3.42
C THR A 65 15.93 20.30 2.55
N ASP A 66 15.12 19.41 2.02
CA ASP A 66 15.53 18.16 1.37
C ASP A 66 14.88 17.99 -0.01
N ALA A 67 14.89 19.06 -0.81
CA ALA A 67 14.38 19.04 -2.19
C ALA A 67 15.12 18.05 -3.12
N ASP A 68 16.27 17.53 -2.70
CA ASP A 68 17.04 16.50 -3.39
C ASP A 68 16.61 15.07 -3.04
N ALA A 69 15.79 14.87 -1.99
CA ALA A 69 15.29 13.58 -1.53
C ALA A 69 14.25 12.97 -2.48
N PHE A 70 14.42 11.70 -2.84
CA PHE A 70 13.38 10.99 -3.60
C PHE A 70 13.46 9.47 -3.45
N ASP A 71 12.37 8.85 -2.99
CA ASP A 71 12.23 7.40 -2.86
C ASP A 71 11.97 6.75 -4.24
N HIS A 72 13.02 6.64 -5.04
CA HIS A 72 12.93 6.14 -6.41
C HIS A 72 12.55 4.65 -6.47
N GLU A 73 12.93 3.86 -5.46
CA GLU A 73 12.58 2.43 -5.34
C GLU A 73 11.07 2.23 -5.19
N PHE A 74 10.40 3.13 -4.46
CA PHE A 74 8.95 3.09 -4.30
C PHE A 74 8.19 3.26 -5.62
N PHE A 75 8.63 4.21 -6.45
CA PHE A 75 7.98 4.52 -7.72
C PHE A 75 8.47 3.65 -8.87
N ALA A 76 9.37 2.69 -8.61
CA ALA A 76 10.06 1.92 -9.64
C ALA A 76 10.66 2.85 -10.71
N ILE A 77 11.43 3.85 -10.26
CA ILE A 77 12.19 4.76 -11.12
C ILE A 77 13.66 4.44 -10.93
N SER A 78 14.39 4.26 -12.04
CA SER A 78 15.81 3.98 -11.97
C SER A 78 16.60 5.18 -11.40
N PRO A 79 17.73 4.96 -10.70
CA PRO A 79 18.60 6.03 -10.25
C PRO A 79 19.01 7.01 -11.36
N ARG A 80 19.26 6.49 -12.58
CA ARG A 80 19.57 7.30 -13.76
C ARG A 80 18.45 8.28 -14.12
N GLU A 81 17.21 7.81 -14.14
CA GLU A 81 16.05 8.65 -14.45
C GLU A 81 15.78 9.64 -13.31
N ALA A 82 15.82 9.19 -12.06
CA ALA A 82 15.62 10.03 -10.88
C ALA A 82 16.64 11.20 -10.84
N ALA A 83 17.89 10.96 -11.24
CA ALA A 83 18.91 12.00 -11.36
C ALA A 83 18.61 13.05 -12.44
N ALA A 84 17.90 12.67 -13.51
CA ALA A 84 17.53 13.57 -14.59
C ALA A 84 16.25 14.36 -14.31
N MET A 85 15.40 13.88 -13.40
CA MET A 85 14.13 14.51 -13.04
C MET A 85 14.30 15.82 -12.27
N ASP A 86 13.57 16.84 -12.71
CA ASP A 86 13.36 18.07 -11.95
C ASP A 86 12.88 17.73 -10.52
N PRO A 87 13.53 18.26 -9.45
CA PRO A 87 13.04 18.17 -8.07
C PRO A 87 11.54 18.44 -7.93
N GLN A 88 10.98 19.34 -8.74
CA GLN A 88 9.55 19.64 -8.75
C GLN A 88 8.70 18.41 -9.07
N GLN A 89 9.09 17.60 -10.07
CA GLN A 89 8.38 16.36 -10.43
C GLN A 89 8.47 15.32 -9.31
N ARG A 90 9.65 15.18 -8.70
CA ARG A 90 9.91 14.22 -7.60
C ARG A 90 9.08 14.53 -6.36
N LEU A 91 9.04 15.81 -5.96
CA LEU A 91 8.25 16.28 -4.83
C LEU A 91 6.74 16.17 -5.11
N LEU A 92 6.29 16.53 -6.32
CA LEU A 92 4.89 16.40 -6.71
C LEU A 92 4.41 14.95 -6.69
N LEU A 93 5.21 14.00 -7.17
CA LEU A 93 4.83 12.60 -7.22
C LEU A 93 4.61 12.02 -5.82
N GLN A 94 5.53 12.30 -4.88
CA GLN A 94 5.39 11.94 -3.47
C GLN A 94 4.18 12.62 -2.81
N CYS A 95 3.98 13.91 -3.08
CA CYS A 95 2.90 14.69 -2.49
C CYS A 95 1.51 14.24 -3.00
N ALA A 96 1.38 14.01 -4.31
CA ALA A 96 0.15 13.51 -4.91
C ALA A 96 -0.21 12.10 -4.38
N TRP A 97 0.78 11.21 -4.24
CA TRP A 97 0.55 9.89 -3.64
C TRP A 97 -0.04 10.00 -2.24
N ARG A 98 0.59 10.79 -1.36
CA ARG A 98 0.13 10.97 0.03
C ARG A 98 -1.23 11.66 0.11
N ALA A 99 -1.49 12.63 -0.76
CA ALA A 99 -2.79 13.30 -0.82
C ALA A 99 -3.92 12.32 -1.21
N VAL A 100 -3.63 11.33 -2.08
CA VAL A 100 -4.58 10.25 -2.39
C VAL A 100 -4.74 9.28 -1.23
N GLU A 101 -3.67 8.83 -0.58
CA GLU A 101 -3.77 7.98 0.62
C GLU A 101 -4.61 8.63 1.72
N ASP A 102 -4.48 9.95 1.90
CA ASP A 102 -5.20 10.74 2.89
C ASP A 102 -6.73 10.78 2.65
N THR A 103 -7.20 10.42 1.44
CA THR A 103 -8.64 10.26 1.16
C THR A 103 -9.26 9.00 1.79
N GLY A 104 -8.43 8.05 2.24
CA GLY A 104 -8.89 6.71 2.63
C GLY A 104 -9.09 5.75 1.44
N VAL A 105 -8.65 6.12 0.24
CA VAL A 105 -8.64 5.27 -0.96
C VAL A 105 -7.21 4.83 -1.30
N ALA A 106 -7.05 3.56 -1.68
CA ALA A 106 -5.77 3.01 -2.13
C ALA A 106 -5.35 3.70 -3.43
N PRO A 107 -4.16 4.34 -3.52
CA PRO A 107 -3.78 5.05 -4.74
C PRO A 107 -3.80 4.18 -6.00
N ARG A 108 -3.42 2.90 -5.88
CA ARG A 108 -3.45 1.93 -6.99
C ARG A 108 -4.86 1.57 -7.45
N SER A 109 -5.89 1.75 -6.63
CA SER A 109 -7.28 1.50 -7.05
C SER A 109 -7.83 2.55 -8.02
N LEU A 110 -7.11 3.67 -8.20
CA LEU A 110 -7.45 4.68 -9.22
C LEU A 110 -6.92 4.32 -10.62
N ALA A 111 -6.17 3.24 -10.77
CA ALA A 111 -5.67 2.78 -12.06
C ALA A 111 -6.81 2.58 -13.06
N GLY A 112 -6.64 3.09 -14.28
CA GLY A 112 -7.64 3.06 -15.34
C GLY A 112 -8.81 4.04 -15.18
N THR A 113 -8.96 4.74 -14.04
CA THR A 113 -10.07 5.66 -13.80
C THR A 113 -9.89 7.00 -14.53
N ALA A 114 -10.99 7.73 -14.73
CA ALA A 114 -10.99 9.07 -15.30
C ALA A 114 -10.54 10.16 -14.30
N THR A 115 -9.60 9.86 -13.40
CA THR A 115 -9.07 10.86 -12.45
C THR A 115 -8.23 11.91 -13.19
N GLY A 116 -8.55 13.19 -13.01
CA GLY A 116 -7.81 14.31 -13.61
C GLY A 116 -6.63 14.80 -12.75
N VAL A 117 -5.63 15.42 -13.36
CA VAL A 117 -4.43 15.99 -12.73
C VAL A 117 -4.17 17.40 -13.24
N PHE A 118 -4.16 18.38 -12.34
CA PHE A 118 -4.00 19.80 -12.68
C PHE A 118 -2.91 20.41 -11.80
N VAL A 119 -1.77 20.77 -12.39
CA VAL A 119 -0.59 21.21 -11.66
C VAL A 119 -0.27 22.67 -11.99
N GLY A 120 -0.28 23.53 -10.99
CA GLY A 120 0.28 24.87 -11.07
C GLY A 120 1.80 24.85 -10.91
N VAL A 121 2.53 25.35 -11.89
CA VAL A 121 3.99 25.41 -11.86
C VAL A 121 4.45 26.75 -12.40
N MET A 122 5.49 27.32 -11.79
CA MET A 122 6.10 28.57 -12.23
C MET A 122 7.60 28.34 -12.36
N GLY A 123 8.13 28.50 -13.58
CA GLY A 123 9.55 28.30 -13.84
C GLY A 123 10.00 26.84 -14.03
N ASN A 124 11.09 26.67 -14.78
CA ASN A 124 11.69 25.40 -15.13
C ASN A 124 13.22 25.56 -15.09
N GLU A 125 13.71 25.86 -13.89
CA GLU A 125 15.13 26.18 -13.66
C GLU A 125 16.02 24.95 -13.87
N TRP A 126 15.49 23.74 -13.66
CA TRP A 126 16.21 22.48 -13.88
C TRP A 126 16.57 22.28 -15.37
N ALA A 127 15.68 22.66 -16.28
CA ALA A 127 15.92 22.61 -17.72
C ALA A 127 17.10 23.47 -18.12
N HIS A 128 17.24 24.66 -17.54
CA HIS A 128 18.38 25.55 -17.81
C HIS A 128 19.72 24.95 -17.37
N LEU A 129 19.72 24.14 -16.31
CA LEU A 129 20.92 23.47 -15.81
C LEU A 129 21.32 22.22 -16.63
N HIS A 130 20.38 21.59 -17.35
CA HIS A 130 20.62 20.29 -18.01
C HIS A 130 20.47 20.28 -19.53
N LEU A 131 19.72 21.22 -20.11
CA LEU A 131 19.45 21.28 -21.57
C LEU A 131 20.34 22.28 -22.32
N THR A 132 21.29 22.91 -21.63
CA THR A 132 22.23 23.88 -22.23
C THR A 132 23.51 23.22 -22.74
N ASP A 133 23.90 22.06 -22.19
CA ASP A 133 24.98 21.22 -22.72
C ASP A 133 24.41 20.11 -23.61
N TYR A 134 24.26 20.42 -24.91
CA TYR A 134 23.60 19.54 -25.88
C TYR A 134 24.23 18.14 -25.97
N ALA A 135 25.53 17.98 -25.68
CA ALA A 135 26.21 16.69 -25.72
C ALA A 135 25.79 15.75 -24.58
N ARG A 136 25.19 16.30 -23.51
CA ARG A 136 24.74 15.56 -22.32
C ARG A 136 23.23 15.33 -22.27
N VAL A 137 22.49 15.81 -23.28
CA VAL A 137 21.04 15.63 -23.36
C VAL A 137 20.72 14.19 -23.74
N THR A 138 20.05 13.48 -22.83
CA THR A 138 19.53 12.13 -23.05
C THR A 138 18.00 12.13 -23.10
N ALA A 139 17.38 11.00 -23.47
CA ALA A 139 15.93 10.84 -23.40
C ALA A 139 15.37 11.12 -21.99
N GLN A 140 16.06 10.64 -20.94
CA GLN A 140 15.68 10.88 -19.55
C GLN A 140 15.82 12.35 -19.14
N VAL A 141 16.82 13.08 -19.68
CA VAL A 141 16.91 14.53 -19.46
C VAL A 141 15.74 15.25 -20.14
N GLY A 142 15.36 14.84 -21.36
CA GLY A 142 14.18 15.39 -22.04
C GLY A 142 12.89 15.20 -21.24
N SER A 143 12.59 13.96 -20.83
CA SER A 143 11.39 13.66 -20.02
C SER A 143 11.46 14.21 -18.59
N GLY A 144 12.65 14.36 -18.03
CA GLY A 144 12.87 14.90 -16.69
C GLY A 144 12.64 16.41 -16.57
N ASN A 145 12.47 17.14 -17.68
CA ASN A 145 12.46 18.61 -17.71
C ASN A 145 11.25 19.24 -18.42
N GLY A 146 10.32 18.48 -19.01
CA GLY A 146 9.14 19.08 -19.64
C GLY A 146 8.16 19.66 -18.62
N TYR A 147 7.60 20.86 -18.86
CA TYR A 147 6.54 21.43 -17.99
C TYR A 147 5.34 20.48 -17.83
N CYS A 148 4.87 19.90 -18.94
CA CYS A 148 3.78 18.93 -18.94
C CYS A 148 4.07 17.67 -18.10
N MET A 149 5.34 17.33 -17.89
CA MET A 149 5.74 16.14 -17.14
C MET A 149 5.43 16.23 -15.65
N THR A 150 5.27 17.45 -15.12
CA THR A 150 4.81 17.67 -13.74
C THR A 150 3.44 17.06 -13.45
N ALA A 151 2.50 17.15 -14.40
CA ALA A 151 1.18 16.51 -14.31
C ALA A 151 1.21 15.07 -14.86
N ASN A 152 1.79 14.88 -16.05
CA ASN A 152 1.74 13.60 -16.76
C ASN A 152 2.43 12.47 -15.99
N ARG A 153 3.48 12.77 -15.22
CA ARG A 153 4.17 11.73 -14.43
C ARG A 153 3.30 11.20 -13.29
N ILE A 154 2.46 12.05 -12.68
CA ILE A 154 1.46 11.61 -11.69
C ILE A 154 0.44 10.70 -12.39
N SER A 155 -0.10 11.12 -13.54
CA SER A 155 -1.04 10.31 -14.32
C SER A 155 -0.44 8.97 -14.72
N TYR A 156 0.83 8.93 -15.14
CA TYR A 156 1.51 7.70 -15.54
C TYR A 156 1.68 6.72 -14.37
N HIS A 157 2.21 7.17 -13.23
CA HIS A 157 2.51 6.28 -12.09
C HIS A 157 1.26 5.78 -11.36
N LEU A 158 0.16 6.53 -11.42
CA LEU A 158 -1.12 6.12 -10.86
C LEU A 158 -2.07 5.51 -11.92
N ASP A 159 -1.63 5.40 -13.17
CA ASP A 159 -2.39 4.92 -14.33
C ASP A 159 -3.75 5.66 -14.55
N LEU A 160 -3.74 6.98 -14.41
CA LEU A 160 -4.93 7.84 -14.51
C LEU A 160 -5.22 8.22 -15.97
N LYS A 161 -6.51 8.25 -16.33
CA LYS A 161 -6.99 8.50 -17.72
C LYS A 161 -7.77 9.80 -17.90
N GLY A 162 -7.93 10.61 -16.84
CA GLY A 162 -8.55 11.93 -16.93
C GLY A 162 -7.64 13.01 -17.52
N PRO A 163 -8.11 14.27 -17.61
CA PRO A 163 -7.30 15.40 -18.10
C PRO A 163 -6.00 15.57 -17.29
N SER A 164 -4.86 15.80 -17.95
CA SER A 164 -3.56 16.01 -17.29
C SER A 164 -2.88 17.27 -17.81
N LEU A 165 -2.78 18.30 -16.97
CA LEU A 165 -2.40 19.66 -17.39
C LEU A 165 -1.40 20.31 -16.44
N ALA A 166 -0.36 20.91 -17.02
CA ALA A 166 0.49 21.88 -16.34
C ALA A 166 0.02 23.30 -16.69
N VAL A 167 -0.10 24.16 -15.68
CA VAL A 167 -0.66 25.51 -15.77
C VAL A 167 0.34 26.52 -15.25
N ASP A 168 0.68 27.51 -16.07
CA ASP A 168 1.49 28.67 -15.67
C ASP A 168 0.69 29.97 -15.87
N THR A 169 0.26 30.53 -14.75
CA THR A 169 -0.30 31.88 -14.65
C THR A 169 0.45 32.67 -13.56
N ALA A 170 1.77 32.45 -13.48
CA ALA A 170 2.67 32.96 -12.46
C ALA A 170 2.19 32.63 -11.02
N CYS A 171 2.10 33.63 -10.14
CA CYS A 171 1.71 33.44 -8.74
C CYS A 171 0.29 32.89 -8.52
N SER A 172 -0.57 32.92 -9.56
CA SER A 172 -1.94 32.39 -9.49
C SER A 172 -2.06 30.92 -9.94
N SER A 173 -0.99 30.33 -10.47
CA SER A 173 -0.99 29.03 -11.18
C SER A 173 -1.75 27.93 -10.46
N SER A 174 -1.42 27.64 -9.21
CA SER A 174 -2.08 26.56 -8.46
C SER A 174 -3.56 26.84 -8.14
N LEU A 175 -3.97 28.10 -7.97
CA LEU A 175 -5.40 28.41 -7.76
C LEU A 175 -6.19 28.35 -9.07
N VAL A 176 -5.55 28.67 -10.21
CA VAL A 176 -6.12 28.44 -11.54
C VAL A 176 -6.22 26.94 -11.82
N ALA A 177 -5.22 26.13 -11.45
CA ALA A 177 -5.28 24.68 -11.56
C ALA A 177 -6.45 24.10 -10.76
N VAL A 178 -6.70 24.59 -9.53
CA VAL A 178 -7.89 24.24 -8.74
C VAL A 178 -9.18 24.67 -9.43
N HIS A 179 -9.23 25.86 -10.05
CA HIS A 179 -10.39 26.31 -10.81
C HIS A 179 -10.71 25.35 -11.98
N LEU A 180 -9.69 24.93 -12.73
CA LEU A 180 -9.83 23.99 -13.84
C LEU A 180 -10.29 22.60 -13.36
N ALA A 181 -9.69 22.11 -12.27
CA ALA A 181 -10.09 20.83 -11.65
C ALA A 181 -11.55 20.82 -11.20
N CYS A 182 -12.01 21.90 -10.54
CA CYS A 182 -13.42 22.04 -10.17
C CYS A 182 -14.33 22.03 -11.40
N ASN A 183 -13.97 22.74 -12.48
CA ASN A 183 -14.79 22.76 -13.69
C ASN A 183 -14.82 21.40 -14.39
N ALA A 184 -13.71 20.66 -14.45
CA ALA A 184 -13.65 19.32 -15.04
C ALA A 184 -14.56 18.33 -14.29
N LEU A 185 -14.56 18.37 -12.96
CA LEU A 185 -15.48 17.58 -12.12
C LEU A 185 -16.95 17.91 -12.38
N LEU A 186 -17.26 19.20 -12.55
CA LEU A 186 -18.63 19.67 -12.78
C LEU A 186 -19.12 19.47 -14.21
N ALA A 187 -18.20 19.42 -15.17
CA ALA A 187 -18.47 19.07 -16.55
C ALA A 187 -18.58 17.55 -16.76
N GLY A 188 -18.20 16.74 -15.77
CA GLY A 188 -18.18 15.29 -15.87
C GLY A 188 -17.01 14.73 -16.68
N GLU A 189 -15.96 15.54 -16.91
CA GLU A 189 -14.71 15.09 -17.55
C GLU A 189 -13.88 14.17 -16.64
N CYS A 190 -14.11 14.28 -15.33
CA CYS A 190 -13.56 13.40 -14.30
C CYS A 190 -14.53 13.27 -13.11
N ASP A 191 -14.33 12.24 -12.28
CA ASP A 191 -15.05 11.97 -11.02
C ASP A 191 -14.19 12.28 -9.78
N THR A 192 -12.87 12.25 -9.96
CA THR A 192 -11.85 12.64 -8.99
C THR A 192 -10.83 13.54 -9.69
N ALA A 193 -10.32 14.56 -9.00
CA ALA A 193 -9.26 15.42 -9.53
C ALA A 193 -8.18 15.69 -8.48
N ILE A 194 -6.92 15.54 -8.88
CA ILE A 194 -5.75 15.96 -8.13
C ILE A 194 -5.39 17.37 -8.61
N ALA A 195 -5.53 18.37 -7.73
CA ALA A 195 -5.08 19.73 -7.99
C ALA A 195 -3.85 20.04 -7.14
N ALA A 196 -2.75 20.43 -7.76
CA ALA A 196 -1.47 20.62 -7.08
C ALA A 196 -0.77 21.92 -7.50
N GLY A 197 0.27 22.28 -6.74
CA GLY A 197 1.13 23.41 -7.02
C GLY A 197 2.56 23.14 -6.56
N VAL A 198 3.55 23.57 -7.33
CA VAL A 198 4.96 23.40 -6.99
C VAL A 198 5.81 24.63 -7.33
N ASN A 199 6.84 24.86 -6.52
CA ASN A 199 7.92 25.80 -6.79
C ASN A 199 9.20 25.36 -6.04
N VAL A 200 10.32 25.28 -6.75
CA VAL A 200 11.65 25.01 -6.16
C VAL A 200 12.66 25.99 -6.78
N ALA A 201 13.45 26.66 -5.95
CA ALA A 201 14.43 27.65 -6.40
C ALA A 201 15.80 26.98 -6.56
N LEU A 202 16.29 26.90 -7.80
CA LEU A 202 17.51 26.18 -8.17
C LEU A 202 18.65 27.13 -8.59
N THR A 203 18.31 28.36 -8.97
CA THR A 203 19.22 29.38 -9.48
C THR A 203 18.91 30.77 -8.89
N PRO A 204 19.87 31.71 -8.87
CA PRO A 204 19.64 33.07 -8.37
C PRO A 204 18.80 33.94 -9.33
N ALA A 205 18.57 33.49 -10.57
CA ALA A 205 18.04 34.31 -11.67
C ALA A 205 16.74 35.04 -11.33
N LEU A 206 15.77 34.33 -10.73
CA LEU A 206 14.49 34.95 -10.39
C LEU A 206 14.58 35.91 -9.19
N GLY A 207 15.53 35.68 -8.26
CA GLY A 207 15.84 36.62 -7.18
C GLY A 207 16.49 37.91 -7.68
N ILE A 208 17.39 37.79 -8.66
CA ILE A 208 17.96 38.92 -9.39
C ILE A 208 16.84 39.67 -10.12
N PHE A 209 15.95 38.99 -10.83
CA PHE A 209 14.80 39.62 -11.49
C PHE A 209 13.94 40.44 -10.52
N TYR A 210 13.57 39.89 -9.36
CA TYR A 210 12.80 40.65 -8.35
C TYR A 210 13.58 41.85 -7.81
N THR A 211 14.89 41.75 -7.68
CA THR A 211 15.74 42.88 -7.26
C THR A 211 15.72 43.98 -8.31
N GLN A 212 15.96 43.64 -9.58
CA GLN A 212 15.98 44.59 -10.69
C GLN A 212 14.61 45.21 -10.97
N ALA A 213 13.53 44.47 -10.72
CA ALA A 213 12.17 44.97 -10.82
C ALA A 213 11.74 45.84 -9.62
N GLY A 214 12.60 46.01 -8.60
CA GLY A 214 12.27 46.74 -7.37
C GLY A 214 11.21 46.07 -6.50
N LEU A 215 11.04 44.75 -6.65
CA LEU A 215 10.02 43.94 -5.95
C LEU A 215 10.58 43.20 -4.74
N SER A 216 11.90 42.97 -4.67
CA SER A 216 12.53 42.14 -3.64
C SER A 216 12.59 42.81 -2.27
N ALA A 217 12.18 42.08 -1.22
CA ALA A 217 12.38 42.48 0.17
C ALA A 217 13.84 42.19 0.58
N PRO A 218 14.63 43.18 1.05
CA PRO A 218 16.03 42.96 1.43
C PRO A 218 16.24 41.90 2.53
N ASP A 219 15.29 41.78 3.46
CA ASP A 219 15.32 40.78 4.55
C ASP A 219 14.72 39.42 4.15
N GLY A 220 14.37 39.24 2.87
CA GLY A 220 13.84 38.00 2.31
C GLY A 220 12.45 37.61 2.82
N ARG A 221 11.71 38.52 3.48
CA ARG A 221 10.42 38.22 4.14
C ARG A 221 9.27 39.00 3.53
N CYS A 222 8.17 38.30 3.25
CA CYS A 222 6.90 38.95 2.95
C CYS A 222 6.29 39.48 4.25
N LYS A 223 5.92 40.77 4.30
CA LYS A 223 5.32 41.41 5.50
C LYS A 223 3.91 41.94 5.19
N PRO A 224 2.96 41.05 4.86
CA PRO A 224 1.65 41.43 4.34
C PRO A 224 0.89 42.36 5.28
N PHE A 225 0.44 43.48 4.73
CA PHE A 225 -0.38 44.50 5.38
C PHE A 225 0.28 45.18 6.61
N SER A 226 1.59 44.97 6.80
CA SER A 226 2.38 45.57 7.86
C SER A 226 2.86 46.97 7.47
N SER A 227 3.12 47.83 8.46
CA SER A 227 3.87 49.08 8.25
C SER A 227 5.27 48.84 7.71
N ASP A 228 5.81 47.64 7.93
CA ASP A 228 7.18 47.25 7.56
C ASP A 228 7.22 46.53 6.20
N ALA A 229 6.10 46.53 5.45
CA ALA A 229 5.99 45.96 4.10
C ALA A 229 6.96 46.67 3.13
N ASN A 230 7.89 45.90 2.56
CA ASN A 230 8.98 46.45 1.73
C ASN A 230 9.37 45.54 0.54
N GLY A 231 8.49 44.61 0.13
CA GLY A 231 8.74 43.74 -1.01
C GLY A 231 8.39 42.27 -0.77
N ILE A 232 8.84 41.43 -1.70
CA ILE A 232 8.61 40.00 -1.78
C ILE A 232 9.85 39.26 -1.29
N GLY A 233 9.66 38.35 -0.34
CA GLY A 233 10.61 37.30 -0.01
C GLY A 233 10.25 36.01 -0.73
N ARG A 234 11.16 35.41 -1.50
CA ARG A 234 10.89 34.16 -2.25
C ARG A 234 10.69 32.96 -1.32
N GLY A 235 9.91 32.00 -1.77
CA GLY A 235 9.69 30.72 -1.07
C GLY A 235 9.58 29.54 -2.03
N GLU A 236 9.95 28.36 -1.55
CA GLU A 236 9.70 27.06 -2.17
C GLU A 236 8.44 26.43 -1.58
N GLY A 237 7.81 25.50 -2.30
CA GLY A 237 6.66 24.78 -1.76
C GLY A 237 6.10 23.77 -2.73
N VAL A 238 5.53 22.69 -2.19
CA VAL A 238 4.66 21.78 -2.94
C VAL A 238 3.41 21.50 -2.11
N GLY A 239 2.26 21.41 -2.78
CA GLY A 239 1.01 20.99 -2.15
C GLY A 239 0.09 20.33 -3.16
N ALA A 240 -0.66 19.34 -2.71
CA ALA A 240 -1.66 18.63 -3.49
C ALA A 240 -2.95 18.50 -2.68
N VAL A 241 -4.09 18.68 -3.36
CA VAL A 241 -5.42 18.41 -2.83
C VAL A 241 -6.17 17.46 -3.75
N VAL A 242 -6.94 16.55 -3.17
CA VAL A 242 -7.84 15.66 -3.92
C VAL A 242 -9.26 16.21 -3.82
N LEU A 243 -9.89 16.37 -4.98
CA LEU A 243 -11.17 17.01 -5.16
C LEU A 243 -12.19 16.01 -5.73
N ARG A 244 -13.41 16.05 -5.19
CA ARG A 244 -14.57 15.30 -5.71
C ARG A 244 -15.84 16.13 -5.60
N ARG A 245 -16.88 15.77 -6.35
CA ARG A 245 -18.22 16.33 -6.08
C ARG A 245 -18.62 15.95 -4.65
N LEU A 246 -19.20 16.89 -3.90
CA LEU A 246 -19.50 16.68 -2.48
C LEU A 246 -20.44 15.49 -2.25
N GLU A 247 -21.41 15.29 -3.13
CA GLU A 247 -22.35 14.17 -3.03
C GLU A 247 -21.66 12.81 -3.19
N ASP A 248 -20.73 12.68 -4.13
CA ASP A 248 -19.98 11.44 -4.36
C ASP A 248 -19.07 11.13 -3.17
N ALA A 249 -18.40 12.16 -2.62
CA ALA A 249 -17.57 12.01 -1.44
C ALA A 249 -18.38 11.53 -0.22
N ILE A 250 -19.61 12.03 -0.04
CA ILE A 250 -20.50 11.61 1.04
C ILE A 250 -21.02 10.19 0.80
N ALA A 251 -21.42 9.87 -0.44
CA ALA A 251 -21.91 8.55 -0.82
C ALA A 251 -20.85 7.46 -0.57
N ASP A 252 -19.59 7.77 -0.86
CA ASP A 252 -18.46 6.87 -0.65
C ASP A 252 -17.90 6.91 0.78
N GLY A 253 -18.53 7.66 1.69
CA GLY A 253 -18.12 7.73 3.10
C GLY A 253 -16.76 8.40 3.34
N GLN A 254 -16.27 9.22 2.40
CA GLN A 254 -14.97 9.86 2.49
C GLN A 254 -14.96 11.04 3.47
N PRO A 255 -13.92 11.18 4.31
CA PRO A 255 -13.80 12.31 5.23
C PRO A 255 -13.49 13.61 4.48
N VAL A 256 -14.31 14.65 4.67
CA VAL A 256 -14.18 15.95 3.97
C VAL A 256 -13.53 17.01 4.87
N TYR A 257 -12.48 17.68 4.40
CA TYR A 257 -11.86 18.81 5.11
C TYR A 257 -12.69 20.08 5.02
N ALA A 258 -13.03 20.47 3.80
CA ALA A 258 -13.77 21.69 3.46
C ALA A 258 -14.42 21.53 2.08
N VAL A 259 -15.31 22.47 1.75
CA VAL A 259 -16.09 22.47 0.51
C VAL A 259 -15.78 23.74 -0.27
N ILE A 260 -15.33 23.61 -1.51
CA ILE A 260 -15.21 24.71 -2.46
C ILE A 260 -16.60 25.00 -3.03
N ARG A 261 -17.15 26.17 -2.69
CA ARG A 261 -18.48 26.61 -3.12
C ARG A 261 -18.45 27.31 -4.47
N GLY A 262 -17.34 27.98 -4.79
CA GLY A 262 -17.17 28.67 -6.06
C GLY A 262 -15.74 29.17 -6.25
N THR A 263 -15.31 29.20 -7.50
CA THR A 263 -14.02 29.75 -7.93
C THR A 263 -14.23 30.67 -9.14
N ALA A 264 -13.40 31.70 -9.29
CA ALA A 264 -13.39 32.57 -10.46
C ALA A 264 -11.96 32.95 -10.85
N VAL A 265 -11.76 33.17 -12.15
CA VAL A 265 -10.51 33.63 -12.75
C VAL A 265 -10.83 34.75 -13.73
N ASN A 266 -10.04 35.83 -13.73
CA ASN A 266 -10.10 36.90 -14.74
C ASN A 266 -8.71 37.47 -15.04
N GLN A 267 -8.66 38.59 -15.78
CA GLN A 267 -7.43 39.27 -16.16
C GLN A 267 -7.52 40.78 -15.86
N ASP A 268 -6.39 41.36 -15.49
CA ASP A 268 -6.24 42.80 -15.23
C ASP A 268 -6.40 43.66 -16.49
N GLY A 269 -6.19 43.05 -17.67
CA GLY A 269 -6.26 43.72 -18.96
C GLY A 269 -5.20 44.83 -19.05
N ARG A 270 -5.58 46.01 -19.52
CA ARG A 270 -4.68 47.16 -19.64
C ARG A 270 -4.62 47.94 -18.32
N SER A 271 -3.70 47.56 -17.43
CA SER A 271 -3.39 48.25 -16.16
C SER A 271 -2.25 49.28 -16.32
N ASN A 272 -1.74 49.84 -15.22
CA ASN A 272 -0.65 50.84 -15.20
C ASN A 272 0.75 50.25 -15.47
N GLY A 273 0.82 49.20 -16.28
CA GLY A 273 2.01 48.40 -16.56
C GLY A 273 1.70 46.92 -16.42
N LEU A 274 2.31 46.06 -17.25
CA LEU A 274 2.00 44.63 -17.29
C LEU A 274 2.05 43.94 -15.92
N THR A 275 2.97 44.37 -15.05
CA THR A 275 3.19 43.81 -13.72
C THR A 275 2.44 44.55 -12.60
N ALA A 276 1.73 45.62 -12.92
CA ALA A 276 1.00 46.43 -11.95
C ALA A 276 -0.41 45.85 -11.73
N PRO A 277 -0.81 45.54 -10.48
CA PRO A 277 -2.11 44.95 -10.19
C PRO A 277 -3.26 45.94 -10.45
N ASN A 278 -4.46 45.43 -10.73
CA ASN A 278 -5.66 46.24 -10.96
C ASN A 278 -6.75 46.02 -9.88
N ARG A 279 -7.08 47.09 -9.14
CA ARG A 279 -8.14 47.06 -8.09
C ARG A 279 -9.48 46.56 -8.62
N TRP A 280 -9.91 47.05 -9.77
CA TRP A 280 -11.25 46.80 -10.28
C TRP A 280 -11.37 45.35 -10.76
N SER A 281 -10.35 44.85 -11.45
CA SER A 281 -10.28 43.44 -11.85
C SER A 281 -10.25 42.50 -10.65
N GLN A 282 -9.53 42.85 -9.57
CA GLN A 282 -9.59 42.09 -8.31
C GLN A 282 -10.99 42.10 -7.70
N GLN A 283 -11.66 43.25 -7.65
CA GLN A 283 -13.03 43.36 -7.15
C GLN A 283 -14.03 42.54 -7.99
N GLU A 284 -13.86 42.50 -9.31
CA GLU A 284 -14.67 41.71 -10.23
C GLU A 284 -14.50 40.20 -10.03
N VAL A 285 -13.26 39.71 -9.88
CA VAL A 285 -13.04 38.26 -9.64
C VAL A 285 -13.60 37.83 -8.28
N LEU A 286 -13.46 38.67 -7.25
CA LEU A 286 -14.09 38.47 -5.93
C LEU A 286 -15.62 38.35 -6.07
N THR A 287 -16.23 39.32 -6.75
CA THR A 287 -17.69 39.35 -7.00
C THR A 287 -18.15 38.11 -7.78
N ALA A 288 -17.41 37.71 -8.81
CA ALA A 288 -17.74 36.54 -9.61
C ALA A 288 -17.67 35.24 -8.80
N ALA A 289 -16.68 35.10 -7.91
CA ALA A 289 -16.55 33.95 -7.04
C ALA A 289 -17.68 33.89 -5.99
N TYR A 290 -18.01 35.02 -5.34
CA TYR A 290 -19.13 35.11 -4.39
C TYR A 290 -20.46 34.75 -5.05
N ARG A 291 -20.73 35.29 -6.24
CA ARG A 291 -21.92 34.93 -7.04
C ARG A 291 -21.97 33.45 -7.39
N ARG A 292 -20.85 32.84 -7.81
CA ARG A 292 -20.79 31.40 -8.13
C ARG A 292 -21.03 30.51 -6.90
N ALA A 293 -20.56 30.95 -5.74
CA ALA A 293 -20.76 30.30 -4.46
C ALA A 293 -22.17 30.48 -3.87
N GLY A 294 -22.90 31.52 -4.34
CA GLY A 294 -24.21 31.89 -3.80
C GLY A 294 -24.11 32.45 -2.39
N VAL A 295 -23.09 33.27 -2.13
CA VAL A 295 -22.86 33.90 -0.82
C VAL A 295 -22.77 35.41 -0.96
N GLU A 296 -23.18 36.14 0.07
CA GLU A 296 -22.99 37.58 0.17
C GLU A 296 -21.62 37.88 0.79
N PRO A 297 -21.02 39.06 0.50
CA PRO A 297 -19.76 39.47 1.16
C PRO A 297 -19.84 39.40 2.70
N SER A 298 -21.00 39.72 3.29
CA SER A 298 -21.21 39.64 4.75
C SER A 298 -21.09 38.23 5.34
N ASP A 299 -21.24 37.18 4.52
CA ASP A 299 -21.17 35.79 4.96
C ASP A 299 -19.71 35.31 5.15
N VAL A 300 -18.76 35.98 4.47
CA VAL A 300 -17.34 35.62 4.53
C VAL A 300 -16.75 36.07 5.87
N ALA A 301 -16.29 35.11 6.68
CA ALA A 301 -15.75 35.38 8.00
C ALA A 301 -14.29 35.84 7.95
N PHE A 302 -13.51 35.28 7.03
CA PHE A 302 -12.11 35.59 6.83
C PHE A 302 -11.69 35.40 5.38
N THR A 303 -10.66 36.11 4.95
CA THR A 303 -9.99 35.90 3.66
C THR A 303 -8.50 35.69 3.87
N GLU A 304 -7.99 34.61 3.29
CA GLU A 304 -6.57 34.44 2.99
C GLU A 304 -6.23 35.25 1.74
N GLY A 305 -5.58 36.40 1.94
CA GLY A 305 -5.23 37.31 0.86
C GLY A 305 -4.05 36.83 0.02
N HIS A 306 -3.88 37.44 -1.14
CA HIS A 306 -2.64 37.31 -1.89
C HIS A 306 -1.47 37.91 -1.10
N GLY A 307 -1.61 39.11 -0.54
CA GLY A 307 -0.76 39.67 0.51
C GLY A 307 0.72 39.38 0.36
N THR A 308 1.36 40.00 -0.63
CA THR A 308 2.79 39.82 -0.90
C THR A 308 3.69 40.69 -0.04
N GLY A 309 3.15 41.67 0.70
CA GLY A 309 3.97 42.61 1.46
C GLY A 309 4.60 43.68 0.57
N THR A 310 4.05 43.90 -0.62
CA THR A 310 4.40 45.03 -1.48
C THR A 310 3.51 46.21 -1.15
N VAL A 311 4.08 47.41 -1.03
CA VAL A 311 3.33 48.62 -0.60
C VAL A 311 2.12 48.88 -1.52
N LEU A 312 2.33 48.84 -2.84
CA LEU A 312 1.26 49.06 -3.82
C LEU A 312 0.27 47.89 -3.88
N GLY A 313 0.73 46.65 -3.86
CA GLY A 313 -0.11 45.47 -3.96
C GLY A 313 -1.06 45.33 -2.77
N ASP A 314 -0.53 45.46 -1.54
CA ASP A 314 -1.33 45.39 -0.31
C ASP A 314 -2.40 46.50 -0.27
N MET A 315 -2.07 47.72 -0.72
CA MET A 315 -3.04 48.81 -0.84
C MET A 315 -4.16 48.52 -1.85
N ILE A 316 -3.81 47.93 -3.00
CA ILE A 316 -4.78 47.60 -4.05
C ILE A 316 -5.72 46.48 -3.60
N GLU A 317 -5.17 45.43 -2.99
CA GLU A 317 -5.95 44.30 -2.49
C GLU A 317 -6.93 44.73 -1.38
N VAL A 318 -6.47 45.52 -0.41
CA VAL A 318 -7.34 46.06 0.65
C VAL A 318 -8.48 46.88 0.08
N LYS A 319 -8.22 47.71 -0.94
CA LYS A 319 -9.26 48.52 -1.59
C LYS A 319 -10.22 47.70 -2.44
N ALA A 320 -9.77 46.60 -3.04
CA ALA A 320 -10.62 45.68 -3.78
C ALA A 320 -11.58 44.94 -2.84
N LEU A 321 -11.06 44.38 -1.74
CA LEU A 321 -11.87 43.77 -0.67
C LEU A 321 -12.81 44.80 -0.03
N GLY A 322 -12.31 45.99 0.28
CA GLY A 322 -13.09 47.07 0.88
C GLY A 322 -14.26 47.53 0.01
N GLY A 323 -14.16 47.41 -1.31
CA GLY A 323 -15.27 47.70 -2.24
C GLY A 323 -16.47 46.78 -2.08
N LEU A 324 -16.31 45.61 -1.44
CA LEU A 324 -17.37 44.62 -1.20
C LEU A 324 -17.76 44.51 0.27
N HIS A 325 -16.85 44.85 1.19
CA HIS A 325 -17.02 44.62 2.63
C HIS A 325 -17.27 45.89 3.47
N ALA A 326 -17.15 47.10 2.89
CA ALA A 326 -17.24 48.36 3.65
C ALA A 326 -18.60 48.59 4.35
N ASP A 327 -19.70 48.14 3.74
CA ASP A 327 -21.06 48.36 4.26
C ASP A 327 -21.50 47.29 5.29
N ARG A 328 -20.57 46.44 5.72
CA ARG A 328 -20.85 45.37 6.67
C ARG A 328 -21.22 45.92 8.06
N THR A 329 -22.41 45.56 8.53
CA THR A 329 -22.97 45.98 9.83
C THR A 329 -22.51 45.15 11.03
N GLY A 330 -21.83 44.02 10.79
CA GLY A 330 -21.33 43.09 11.80
C GLY A 330 -19.83 43.20 12.09
N LYS A 331 -19.24 42.13 12.66
CA LYS A 331 -17.79 42.07 12.94
C LYS A 331 -16.99 42.20 11.62
N PRO A 332 -15.96 43.06 11.52
CA PRO A 332 -15.13 43.17 10.33
C PRO A 332 -14.56 41.82 9.86
N MET A 333 -14.48 41.62 8.54
CA MET A 333 -13.89 40.41 7.94
C MET A 333 -12.41 40.33 8.32
N ALA A 334 -11.98 39.16 8.78
CA ALA A 334 -10.58 38.94 9.13
C ALA A 334 -9.71 38.73 7.88
N LEU A 335 -8.53 39.34 7.83
CA LEU A 335 -7.58 39.27 6.72
C LEU A 335 -6.22 38.77 7.21
N GLY A 336 -5.59 37.90 6.44
CA GLY A 336 -4.21 37.44 6.68
C GLY A 336 -3.58 36.88 5.43
N SER A 337 -2.31 36.50 5.51
CA SER A 337 -1.58 35.83 4.42
C SER A 337 -0.51 34.89 5.00
N VAL A 338 -0.43 33.69 4.47
CA VAL A 338 0.55 32.66 4.80
C VAL A 338 1.95 33.02 4.32
N LYS A 339 2.07 33.96 3.37
CA LYS A 339 3.37 34.40 2.83
C LYS A 339 4.25 34.99 3.92
N GLY A 340 3.65 35.53 4.98
CA GLY A 340 4.39 35.97 6.16
C GLY A 340 5.20 34.85 6.82
N ASN A 341 4.70 33.62 6.78
CA ASN A 341 5.35 32.44 7.36
C ASN A 341 6.32 31.77 6.40
N LEU A 342 5.96 31.63 5.12
CA LEU A 342 6.69 30.78 4.16
C LEU A 342 7.55 31.55 3.16
N GLY A 343 7.38 32.87 3.07
CA GLY A 343 7.71 33.61 1.86
C GLY A 343 6.67 33.38 0.75
N HIS A 344 6.92 33.92 -0.44
CA HIS A 344 6.05 33.74 -1.59
C HIS A 344 6.43 32.47 -2.34
N THR A 345 5.62 31.41 -2.19
CA THR A 345 5.83 30.10 -2.82
C THR A 345 5.42 30.03 -4.31
N GLU A 346 5.38 31.18 -4.98
CA GLU A 346 5.19 31.32 -6.44
C GLU A 346 4.12 30.40 -7.03
N GLY A 347 4.46 29.42 -7.88
CA GLY A 347 3.51 28.48 -8.49
C GLY A 347 2.66 27.70 -7.48
N ALA A 348 3.18 27.48 -6.26
CA ALA A 348 2.51 26.81 -5.15
C ALA A 348 1.76 27.75 -4.19
N ALA A 349 1.74 29.06 -4.42
CA ALA A 349 1.16 30.03 -3.48
C ALA A 349 -0.36 29.85 -3.27
N GLY A 350 -1.10 29.53 -4.34
CA GLY A 350 -2.53 29.28 -4.27
C GLY A 350 -2.85 28.05 -3.42
N VAL A 351 -2.19 26.92 -3.67
CA VAL A 351 -2.44 25.67 -2.92
C VAL A 351 -1.99 25.78 -1.45
N ALA A 352 -0.90 26.49 -1.14
CA ALA A 352 -0.49 26.75 0.25
C ALA A 352 -1.57 27.50 1.04
N GLY A 353 -2.17 28.53 0.43
CA GLY A 353 -3.31 29.25 1.00
C GLY A 353 -4.57 28.38 1.08
N LEU A 354 -4.86 27.57 0.06
CA LEU A 354 -6.00 26.66 0.03
C LEU A 354 -5.97 25.67 1.19
N ILE A 355 -4.81 25.03 1.41
CA ILE A 355 -4.61 24.09 2.51
C ILE A 355 -4.78 24.79 3.86
N LYS A 356 -4.22 26.00 4.04
CA LYS A 356 -4.43 26.78 5.27
C LYS A 356 -5.92 27.06 5.52
N VAL A 357 -6.67 27.47 4.50
CA VAL A 357 -8.12 27.74 4.63
C VAL A 357 -8.88 26.47 4.96
N ALA A 358 -8.61 25.35 4.26
CA ALA A 358 -9.24 24.06 4.50
C ALA A 358 -8.98 23.54 5.93
N LEU A 359 -7.73 23.56 6.38
CA LEU A 359 -7.36 23.18 7.75
C LEU A 359 -7.99 24.11 8.78
N SER A 360 -8.07 25.41 8.51
CA SER A 360 -8.71 26.37 9.42
C SER A 360 -10.21 26.08 9.60
N LEU A 361 -10.90 25.75 8.50
CA LEU A 361 -12.30 25.36 8.52
C LEU A 361 -12.52 24.01 9.21
N HIS A 362 -11.61 23.05 9.01
CA HIS A 362 -11.65 21.73 9.63
C HIS A 362 -11.39 21.78 11.15
N HIS A 363 -10.33 22.49 11.58
CA HIS A 363 -9.96 22.66 12.98
C HIS A 363 -10.78 23.73 13.71
N ARG A 364 -11.65 24.44 12.99
CA ARG A 364 -12.54 25.48 13.54
C ARG A 364 -11.79 26.67 14.17
N VAL A 365 -10.61 26.97 13.65
CA VAL A 365 -9.78 28.09 14.08
C VAL A 365 -8.95 28.61 12.91
N VAL A 366 -8.82 29.92 12.75
CA VAL A 366 -7.92 30.54 11.74
C VAL A 366 -6.66 31.02 12.43
N PRO A 367 -5.46 30.56 12.04
CA PRO A 367 -4.20 31.02 12.63
C PRO A 367 -3.99 32.53 12.48
N ALA A 368 -3.20 33.12 13.38
CA ALA A 368 -2.78 34.51 13.26
C ALA A 368 -1.90 34.71 12.02
N SER A 369 -2.00 35.88 11.38
CA SER A 369 -1.11 36.26 10.30
C SER A 369 0.19 36.81 10.88
N ARG A 370 1.33 36.27 10.45
CA ARG A 370 2.64 36.80 10.82
C ARG A 370 2.73 38.27 10.37
N PHE A 371 3.36 39.12 11.20
CA PHE A 371 3.44 40.58 11.07
C PHE A 371 2.16 41.40 11.31
N ALA A 372 1.00 40.78 11.59
CA ALA A 372 -0.25 41.50 11.83
C ALA A 372 -0.23 42.47 13.04
N ALA A 373 0.69 42.28 14.00
CA ALA A 373 0.83 43.16 15.15
C ALA A 373 1.22 44.60 14.76
N ARG A 374 1.93 44.78 13.64
CA ARG A 374 2.36 46.07 13.09
C ARG A 374 1.50 46.47 11.88
N GLU A 375 0.18 46.45 12.05
CA GLU A 375 -0.77 46.86 11.01
C GLU A 375 -0.41 48.23 10.40
N ASN A 376 -0.43 48.34 9.07
CA ASN A 376 -0.20 49.60 8.38
C ASN A 376 -1.41 50.54 8.50
N PRO A 377 -1.31 51.67 9.24
CA PRO A 377 -2.44 52.59 9.43
C PRO A 377 -2.89 53.26 8.12
N ALA A 378 -2.04 53.33 7.10
CA ALA A 378 -2.39 53.89 5.80
C ALA A 378 -3.43 53.04 5.04
N LEU A 379 -3.53 51.75 5.36
CA LEU A 379 -4.53 50.84 4.76
C LEU A 379 -5.95 51.11 5.28
N LYS A 380 -6.11 51.75 6.44
CA LYS A 380 -7.40 52.12 7.04
C LYS A 380 -8.42 50.96 7.06
N LEU A 381 -7.98 49.75 7.42
CA LEU A 381 -8.76 48.51 7.30
C LEU A 381 -10.16 48.59 7.92
N SER A 382 -10.28 49.20 9.10
CA SER A 382 -11.57 49.36 9.80
C SER A 382 -12.60 50.14 8.98
N ARG A 383 -12.18 51.13 8.18
CA ARG A 383 -13.07 51.90 7.28
C ARG A 383 -13.63 51.03 6.14
N TYR A 384 -12.94 49.94 5.81
CA TYR A 384 -13.30 49.02 4.74
C TYR A 384 -14.01 47.76 5.25
N GLY A 385 -14.42 47.73 6.52
CA GLY A 385 -15.04 46.54 7.13
C GLY A 385 -14.05 45.38 7.30
N LEU A 386 -12.74 45.66 7.34
CA LEU A 386 -11.66 44.67 7.44
C LEU A 386 -10.90 44.78 8.77
N ARG A 387 -10.26 43.68 9.19
CA ARG A 387 -9.31 43.66 10.31
C ARG A 387 -8.22 42.61 10.07
N LEU A 388 -6.99 42.84 10.54
CA LEU A 388 -5.95 41.81 10.47
C LEU A 388 -6.14 40.70 11.51
N LEU A 389 -5.74 39.48 11.15
CA LEU A 389 -5.67 38.31 12.03
C LEU A 389 -4.49 38.43 13.02
N LYS A 390 -4.64 39.28 14.05
CA LYS A 390 -3.61 39.51 15.08
C LYS A 390 -3.45 38.36 16.10
N ALA A 391 -4.47 37.52 16.23
CA ALA A 391 -4.51 36.36 17.10
C ALA A 391 -5.38 35.26 16.47
N PRO A 392 -5.24 33.98 16.89
CA PRO A 392 -6.06 32.90 16.38
C PRO A 392 -7.56 33.19 16.53
N LEU A 393 -8.31 33.07 15.43
CA LEU A 393 -9.74 33.33 15.38
C LEU A 393 -10.52 32.02 15.47
N ARG A 394 -11.20 31.78 16.60
CA ARG A 394 -12.13 30.64 16.72
C ARG A 394 -13.38 30.87 15.87
N LEU A 395 -13.78 29.85 15.11
CA LEU A 395 -14.94 29.89 14.22
C LEU A 395 -16.22 29.47 14.98
N ALA A 396 -17.31 30.22 14.79
CA ALA A 396 -18.59 29.97 15.46
C ALA A 396 -19.26 28.70 14.95
N ALA A 397 -19.90 27.89 15.80
CA ALA A 397 -20.54 26.62 15.44
C ALA A 397 -21.46 26.71 14.20
N GLY A 398 -21.48 25.65 13.38
CA GLY A 398 -22.22 25.62 12.11
C GLY A 398 -21.35 25.99 10.90
N ALA A 399 -22.02 26.21 9.76
CA ALA A 399 -21.37 26.57 8.51
C ALA A 399 -20.55 27.86 8.64
N THR A 400 -19.34 27.87 8.08
CA THR A 400 -18.47 29.05 8.08
C THR A 400 -17.81 29.20 6.72
N VAL A 401 -17.86 30.41 6.16
CA VAL A 401 -17.32 30.72 4.83
C VAL A 401 -16.00 31.47 4.95
N GLY A 402 -15.01 31.07 4.14
CA GLY A 402 -13.72 31.73 3.99
C GLY A 402 -13.40 32.01 2.52
N GLY A 403 -12.63 33.07 2.27
CA GLY A 403 -12.11 33.42 0.94
C GLY A 403 -10.62 33.13 0.78
N LEU A 404 -10.18 32.95 -0.46
CA LEU A 404 -8.77 32.79 -0.83
C LEU A 404 -8.48 33.55 -2.13
N SER A 405 -7.50 34.45 -2.13
CA SER A 405 -7.05 35.19 -3.31
C SER A 405 -5.65 34.79 -3.75
N SER A 406 -5.43 34.70 -5.07
CA SER A 406 -4.08 34.68 -5.65
C SER A 406 -4.02 35.45 -6.97
N PHE A 407 -3.09 36.40 -7.07
CA PHE A 407 -2.99 37.33 -8.20
C PHE A 407 -1.63 37.15 -8.87
N GLY A 408 -1.63 36.78 -10.15
CA GLY A 408 -0.43 36.56 -10.94
C GLY A 408 0.17 37.88 -11.40
N MET A 409 1.51 37.96 -11.43
CA MET A 409 2.21 39.16 -11.91
C MET A 409 1.88 39.51 -13.36
N GLY A 410 1.48 38.55 -14.19
CA GLY A 410 1.00 38.81 -15.56
C GLY A 410 -0.46 39.28 -15.65
N GLY A 411 -1.12 39.60 -14.53
CA GLY A 411 -2.48 40.12 -14.47
C GLY A 411 -3.59 39.09 -14.30
N THR A 412 -3.30 37.78 -14.38
CA THR A 412 -4.31 36.74 -14.15
C THR A 412 -4.65 36.65 -12.67
N ASN A 413 -5.90 36.92 -12.30
CA ASN A 413 -6.38 36.85 -10.92
C ASN A 413 -7.24 35.61 -10.70
N ALA A 414 -7.13 35.00 -9.52
CA ALA A 414 -8.00 33.92 -9.09
C ALA A 414 -8.53 34.17 -7.68
N HIS A 415 -9.81 33.84 -7.44
CA HIS A 415 -10.42 33.84 -6.11
C HIS A 415 -11.27 32.58 -5.89
N ALA A 416 -11.19 32.02 -4.69
CA ALA A 416 -11.98 30.85 -4.27
C ALA A 416 -12.75 31.13 -2.98
N VAL A 417 -13.96 30.58 -2.90
CA VAL A 417 -14.83 30.61 -1.73
C VAL A 417 -14.97 29.20 -1.19
N LEU A 418 -14.63 29.02 0.09
CA LEU A 418 -14.67 27.76 0.79
C LEU A 418 -15.65 27.82 1.96
N GLU A 419 -16.21 26.67 2.32
CA GLU A 419 -17.07 26.48 3.47
C GLU A 419 -16.62 25.27 4.30
N SER A 420 -16.85 25.32 5.61
CA SER A 420 -16.68 24.14 6.47
C SER A 420 -17.52 22.96 6.00
N ALA A 421 -16.94 21.76 6.04
CA ALA A 421 -17.64 20.54 5.68
C ALA A 421 -18.88 20.28 6.58
N PRO A 422 -19.95 19.65 6.03
CA PRO A 422 -21.06 19.16 6.85
C PRO A 422 -20.56 18.26 7.98
N ALA A 423 -21.13 18.37 9.19
CA ALA A 423 -20.60 17.70 10.38
C ALA A 423 -20.47 16.17 10.25
N HIS A 424 -21.41 15.53 9.54
CA HIS A 424 -21.40 14.08 9.29
C HIS A 424 -20.32 13.66 8.28
N ALA A 425 -19.96 14.54 7.34
CA ALA A 425 -18.91 14.30 6.34
C ALA A 425 -17.50 14.65 6.87
N ALA A 426 -17.41 15.65 7.76
CA ALA A 426 -16.15 16.06 8.37
C ALA A 426 -15.57 14.98 9.30
N ARG A 427 -16.45 14.25 9.98
CA ARG A 427 -16.10 13.14 10.89
C ARG A 427 -17.16 12.03 10.75
N PRO A 428 -16.99 11.13 9.77
CA PRO A 428 -17.83 9.93 9.68
C PRO A 428 -17.77 9.19 11.01
N LYS A 429 -18.94 8.89 11.60
CA LYS A 429 -19.00 8.16 12.88
C LYS A 429 -18.85 6.67 12.61
N ALA A 430 -17.91 6.03 13.30
CA ALA A 430 -17.92 4.58 13.45
C ALA A 430 -19.16 4.13 14.25
N GLY A 431 -19.71 2.96 13.92
CA GLY A 431 -20.77 2.36 14.72
C GLY A 431 -20.31 2.12 16.17
N ALA A 432 -21.20 2.28 17.14
CA ALA A 432 -20.88 2.17 18.57
C ALA A 432 -20.56 0.74 19.05
N ALA A 433 -20.57 -0.25 18.15
CA ALA A 433 -20.36 -1.67 18.45
C ALA A 433 -19.00 -2.17 17.91
N ALA A 434 -17.91 -1.49 18.26
CA ALA A 434 -16.57 -1.96 17.97
C ALA A 434 -16.21 -3.09 18.95
N GLY A 435 -16.09 -4.32 18.47
CA GLY A 435 -15.69 -5.43 19.36
C GLY A 435 -15.47 -6.80 18.77
N SER A 436 -16.06 -7.17 17.63
CA SER A 436 -15.77 -8.48 17.01
C SER A 436 -15.65 -8.36 15.49
N THR A 437 -14.47 -8.67 14.96
CA THR A 437 -14.30 -8.89 13.53
C THR A 437 -14.97 -10.20 13.11
N GLY A 438 -15.16 -10.44 11.81
CA GLY A 438 -15.67 -11.71 11.27
C GLY A 438 -14.84 -12.93 11.65
N ILE A 439 -13.58 -12.73 12.08
CA ILE A 439 -12.65 -13.76 12.55
C ILE A 439 -12.27 -13.59 14.04
N GLY A 440 -12.96 -12.74 14.79
CA GLY A 440 -12.67 -12.44 16.21
C GLY A 440 -11.66 -11.31 16.41
N THR A 441 -10.45 -11.43 15.87
CA THR A 441 -9.37 -10.42 16.06
C THR A 441 -9.07 -9.65 14.76
N ALA A 442 -8.81 -8.34 14.87
CA ALA A 442 -8.42 -7.53 13.72
C ALA A 442 -6.99 -7.83 13.26
N VAL A 443 -6.76 -7.80 11.96
CA VAL A 443 -5.41 -7.94 11.37
C VAL A 443 -4.99 -6.61 10.79
N PHE A 444 -3.85 -6.08 11.22
CA PHE A 444 -3.24 -4.90 10.60
C PHE A 444 -2.20 -5.36 9.57
N THR A 445 -2.23 -4.78 8.37
CA THR A 445 -1.21 -5.01 7.35
C THR A 445 -0.47 -3.76 6.93
N LEU A 446 0.78 -3.93 6.49
CA LEU A 446 1.55 -2.89 5.82
C LEU A 446 2.50 -3.53 4.81
N THR A 447 2.62 -2.94 3.62
CA THR A 447 3.55 -3.41 2.59
C THR A 447 4.53 -2.32 2.17
N ALA A 448 5.72 -2.72 1.74
CA ALA A 448 6.76 -1.81 1.24
C ALA A 448 7.64 -2.48 0.15
N PRO A 449 8.34 -1.70 -0.71
CA PRO A 449 9.22 -2.22 -1.75
C PRO A 449 10.54 -2.79 -1.19
N THR A 450 10.95 -2.37 0.02
CA THR A 450 12.18 -2.81 0.70
C THR A 450 11.94 -3.03 2.19
N ALA A 451 12.78 -3.86 2.83
CA ALA A 451 12.72 -4.09 4.28
C ALA A 451 12.94 -2.79 5.09
N GLN A 452 13.85 -1.92 4.64
CA GLN A 452 14.10 -0.64 5.30
C GLN A 452 12.88 0.27 5.20
N ALA A 453 12.22 0.32 4.03
CA ALA A 453 11.01 1.08 3.86
C ALA A 453 9.85 0.55 4.71
N LEU A 454 9.73 -0.78 4.86
CA LEU A 454 8.77 -1.40 5.77
C LEU A 454 9.00 -0.91 7.21
N ARG A 455 10.23 -1.00 7.71
CA ARG A 455 10.59 -0.53 9.08
C ARG A 455 10.23 0.93 9.32
N ARG A 456 10.66 1.84 8.43
CA ARG A 456 10.34 3.28 8.57
C ARG A 456 8.84 3.52 8.64
N ASN A 457 8.07 2.82 7.82
CA ASN A 457 6.62 2.95 7.81
C ASN A 457 5.95 2.35 9.04
N LEU A 458 6.44 1.23 9.58
CA LEU A 458 5.96 0.67 10.86
C LEU A 458 6.17 1.68 12.01
N VAL A 459 7.32 2.36 12.04
CA VAL A 459 7.59 3.44 13.02
C VAL A 459 6.60 4.58 12.86
N ALA A 460 6.42 5.09 11.63
CA ALA A 460 5.50 6.20 11.35
C ALA A 460 4.04 5.89 11.76
N GLN A 461 3.58 4.66 11.51
CA GLN A 461 2.26 4.20 11.97
C GLN A 461 2.19 4.13 13.49
N ALA A 462 3.20 3.55 14.15
CA ALA A 462 3.24 3.47 15.60
C ALA A 462 3.21 4.85 16.28
N ASP A 463 3.97 5.83 15.75
CA ASP A 463 3.99 7.22 16.25
C ASP A 463 2.63 7.92 16.12
N THR A 464 1.92 7.66 15.02
CA THR A 464 0.62 8.28 14.76
C THR A 464 -0.48 7.64 15.61
N LEU A 465 -0.54 6.31 15.65
CA LEU A 465 -1.51 5.58 16.47
C LEU A 465 -1.31 5.83 17.97
N GLN A 466 -0.07 6.03 18.42
CA GLN A 466 0.24 6.41 19.80
C GLN A 466 -0.42 7.74 20.21
N ARG A 467 -0.53 8.70 19.29
CA ARG A 467 -1.21 9.99 19.52
C ARG A 467 -2.74 9.89 19.46
N HIS A 468 -3.27 8.84 18.84
CA HIS A 468 -4.70 8.65 18.57
C HIS A 468 -5.24 7.31 19.12
N ARG A 469 -4.86 6.92 20.34
CA ARG A 469 -5.21 5.64 20.99
C ARG A 469 -6.71 5.33 21.13
N VAL A 470 -7.59 6.29 20.86
CA VAL A 470 -9.05 6.15 21.00
C VAL A 470 -9.71 5.47 19.79
N VAL A 471 -9.00 5.26 18.68
CA VAL A 471 -9.55 4.58 17.51
C VAL A 471 -9.48 3.06 17.69
N PRO A 472 -10.55 2.28 17.45
CA PRO A 472 -10.53 0.83 17.55
C PRO A 472 -9.58 0.16 16.54
N ALA A 473 -8.93 -0.94 16.94
CA ALA A 473 -8.00 -1.69 16.07
C ALA A 473 -8.68 -2.20 14.79
N GLY A 474 -9.97 -2.55 14.83
CA GLY A 474 -10.74 -2.96 13.66
C GLY A 474 -10.80 -1.89 12.56
N VAL A 475 -11.07 -0.64 12.94
CA VAL A 475 -11.13 0.51 12.01
C VAL A 475 -9.76 0.80 11.40
N VAL A 476 -8.70 0.71 12.21
CA VAL A 476 -7.31 0.88 11.76
C VAL A 476 -6.91 -0.25 10.81
N GLY A 477 -7.21 -1.50 11.18
CA GLY A 477 -6.93 -2.69 10.36
C GLY A 477 -7.63 -2.63 9.02
N TRP A 478 -8.95 -2.36 9.01
CA TRP A 478 -9.72 -2.25 7.77
C TRP A 478 -9.15 -1.18 6.83
N SER A 479 -8.87 0.01 7.35
CA SER A 479 -8.29 1.10 6.57
C SER A 479 -6.91 0.70 6.01
N SER A 480 -6.06 0.07 6.82
CA SER A 480 -4.70 -0.30 6.40
C SER A 480 -4.70 -1.38 5.33
N ASN A 481 -5.59 -2.35 5.48
CA ASN A 481 -5.70 -3.49 4.56
C ASN A 481 -6.25 -3.11 3.19
N ARG A 482 -6.84 -1.91 3.06
CA ARG A 482 -7.18 -1.31 1.78
C ARG A 482 -6.03 -0.44 1.26
N LEU A 483 -5.46 0.40 2.11
CA LEU A 483 -4.55 1.48 1.72
C LEU A 483 -3.09 1.04 1.51
N LYS A 484 -2.60 0.14 2.35
CA LYS A 484 -1.15 -0.12 2.53
C LYS A 484 -0.73 -1.46 1.92
N THR A 485 -1.34 -1.84 0.80
CA THR A 485 -1.13 -3.11 0.10
C THR A 485 -0.38 -2.94 -1.23
N GLY A 486 0.02 -4.05 -1.85
CA GLY A 486 0.53 -4.07 -3.22
C GLY A 486 2.05 -4.05 -3.38
N HIS A 487 2.83 -4.11 -2.29
CA HIS A 487 4.28 -4.30 -2.36
C HIS A 487 4.73 -5.68 -1.86
N ARG A 488 5.97 -6.05 -2.20
CA ARG A 488 6.53 -7.39 -1.97
C ARG A 488 6.91 -7.69 -0.52
N PHE A 489 7.35 -6.69 0.25
CA PHE A 489 7.59 -6.88 1.68
C PHE A 489 6.25 -6.70 2.39
N ARG A 490 5.76 -7.74 3.07
CA ARG A 490 4.42 -7.79 3.64
C ARG A 490 4.50 -8.03 5.14
N PHE A 491 4.03 -7.07 5.93
CA PHE A 491 3.82 -7.21 7.36
C PHE A 491 2.34 -7.46 7.62
N ALA A 492 2.04 -8.38 8.54
CA ALA A 492 0.71 -8.54 9.10
C ALA A 492 0.81 -8.94 10.57
N VAL A 493 -0.06 -8.41 11.42
CA VAL A 493 -0.16 -8.80 12.83
C VAL A 493 -1.60 -8.72 13.34
N PRO A 494 -2.07 -9.74 14.10
CA PRO A 494 -3.33 -9.66 14.84
C PRO A 494 -3.22 -8.69 16.03
N ALA A 495 -4.21 -7.84 16.20
CA ALA A 495 -4.28 -6.89 17.30
C ALA A 495 -5.71 -6.77 17.86
N ASP A 496 -5.84 -6.96 19.18
CA ASP A 496 -7.11 -6.82 19.90
C ASP A 496 -7.37 -5.37 20.31
N SER A 497 -6.31 -4.58 20.45
CA SER A 497 -6.40 -3.15 20.74
C SER A 497 -5.34 -2.33 20.00
N THR A 498 -5.57 -1.02 19.89
CA THR A 498 -4.61 -0.08 19.31
C THR A 498 -3.33 0.01 20.15
N GLY A 499 -3.40 -0.24 21.46
CA GLY A 499 -2.22 -0.34 22.33
C GLY A 499 -1.34 -1.55 22.00
N ASP A 500 -1.97 -2.71 21.79
CA ASP A 500 -1.27 -3.93 21.38
C ASP A 500 -0.65 -3.78 20.00
N LEU A 501 -1.39 -3.17 19.06
CA LEU A 501 -0.91 -2.86 17.73
C LEU A 501 0.35 -1.98 17.78
N VAL A 502 0.33 -0.86 18.52
CA VAL A 502 1.51 0.02 18.65
C VAL A 502 2.71 -0.76 19.19
N THR A 503 2.51 -1.62 20.19
CA THR A 503 3.58 -2.45 20.76
C THR A 503 4.16 -3.41 19.73
N ALA A 504 3.30 -4.08 18.96
CA ALA A 504 3.71 -5.00 17.90
C ALA A 504 4.49 -4.28 16.78
N LEU A 505 4.01 -3.11 16.33
CA LEU A 505 4.68 -2.30 15.30
C LEU A 505 6.08 -1.87 15.74
N ARG A 506 6.24 -1.43 17.00
CA ARG A 506 7.56 -1.04 17.56
C ARG A 506 8.50 -2.22 17.64
N ARG A 507 8.01 -3.36 18.12
CA ARG A 507 8.81 -4.59 18.20
C ARG A 507 9.31 -5.01 16.82
N ALA A 508 8.42 -5.06 15.83
CA ALA A 508 8.76 -5.43 14.46
C ALA A 508 9.74 -4.43 13.80
N ALA A 509 9.62 -3.14 14.11
CA ALA A 509 10.55 -2.13 13.60
C ALA A 509 11.96 -2.24 14.19
N GLY A 510 12.07 -2.58 15.48
CA GLY A 510 13.34 -2.61 16.23
C GLY A 510 14.17 -3.89 16.12
N ASP A 511 13.63 -4.97 15.55
CA ASP A 511 14.33 -6.25 15.41
C ASP A 511 15.19 -6.26 14.13
N GLU A 512 16.45 -5.87 14.22
CA GLU A 512 17.38 -5.80 13.05
C GLU A 512 17.63 -7.17 12.41
N ASP A 513 17.50 -8.26 13.16
CA ASP A 513 17.85 -9.63 12.77
C ASP A 513 16.66 -10.44 12.19
N GLN A 514 15.42 -9.92 12.23
CA GLN A 514 14.23 -10.54 11.63
C GLN A 514 13.76 -10.02 10.24
N PRO A 515 14.60 -9.64 9.25
CA PRO A 515 14.11 -9.41 7.89
C PRO A 515 13.43 -10.66 7.29
N ALA A 516 13.86 -11.85 7.69
CA ALA A 516 13.38 -13.13 7.16
C ALA A 516 11.93 -13.46 7.56
N ASP A 517 11.47 -13.03 8.74
CA ASP A 517 10.06 -13.18 9.17
C ASP A 517 9.15 -12.08 8.60
N LEU A 518 9.74 -11.00 8.09
CA LEU A 518 9.08 -9.89 7.40
C LEU A 518 9.06 -10.05 5.87
N THR A 519 9.57 -11.19 5.36
CA THR A 519 9.70 -11.47 3.93
C THR A 519 9.22 -12.86 3.57
N ALA A 520 8.31 -12.92 2.61
CA ALA A 520 8.14 -14.09 1.77
C ALA A 520 8.07 -13.60 0.34
N GLU A 521 9.23 -13.47 -0.29
CA GLU A 521 9.26 -13.39 -1.74
C GLU A 521 8.78 -14.75 -2.26
N SER A 522 7.50 -14.87 -2.63
CA SER A 522 7.07 -16.00 -3.43
C SER A 522 7.65 -15.80 -4.83
N ALA A 523 8.60 -16.63 -5.22
CA ALA A 523 9.22 -16.60 -6.55
C ALA A 523 8.26 -17.05 -7.69
N GLY A 524 6.96 -17.18 -7.40
CA GLY A 524 5.96 -17.70 -8.32
C GLY A 524 4.52 -17.56 -7.80
N PRO A 525 3.53 -18.07 -8.56
CA PRO A 525 2.12 -18.02 -8.20
C PRO A 525 1.85 -18.77 -6.89
N VAL A 526 0.99 -18.18 -6.05
CA VAL A 526 0.60 -18.77 -4.77
C VAL A 526 -0.28 -19.99 -5.01
N ARG A 527 0.15 -21.14 -4.49
CA ARG A 527 -0.54 -22.45 -4.59
C ARG A 527 -0.81 -23.01 -3.19
N PRO A 528 -1.94 -22.69 -2.54
CA PRO A 528 -2.30 -23.25 -1.24
C PRO A 528 -2.79 -24.70 -1.37
N ALA A 529 -2.26 -25.60 -0.55
CA ALA A 529 -2.74 -26.96 -0.41
C ALA A 529 -3.51 -27.12 0.91
N LEU A 530 -4.74 -27.62 0.86
CA LEU A 530 -5.55 -27.89 2.05
C LEU A 530 -5.48 -29.38 2.40
N LEU A 531 -5.04 -29.66 3.62
CA LEU A 531 -4.85 -31.01 4.17
C LEU A 531 -5.95 -31.29 5.22
N PHE A 532 -6.94 -32.11 4.89
CA PHE A 532 -8.09 -32.40 5.76
C PHE A 532 -7.80 -33.56 6.70
N THR A 533 -7.84 -33.31 8.01
CA THR A 533 -7.50 -34.31 9.04
C THR A 533 -8.50 -35.46 9.12
N GLY A 534 -7.98 -36.67 9.36
CA GLY A 534 -8.78 -37.87 9.62
C GLY A 534 -9.15 -38.08 11.09
N GLN A 535 -9.73 -39.24 11.39
CA GLN A 535 -10.10 -39.62 12.76
C GLN A 535 -8.87 -39.84 13.64
N GLY A 536 -8.97 -39.40 14.90
CA GLY A 536 -7.88 -39.38 15.89
C GLY A 536 -7.41 -37.96 16.24
N SER A 537 -7.87 -36.95 15.49
CA SER A 537 -7.60 -35.53 15.79
C SER A 537 -8.60 -34.89 16.75
N GLN A 538 -9.76 -35.50 16.95
CA GLN A 538 -10.84 -34.95 17.76
C GLN A 538 -10.53 -34.96 19.26
N TYR A 539 -11.05 -33.96 19.97
CA TYR A 539 -11.06 -33.85 21.42
C TYR A 539 -12.33 -33.11 21.86
N PRO A 540 -12.80 -33.31 23.10
CA PRO A 540 -13.98 -32.62 23.59
C PRO A 540 -13.75 -31.11 23.61
N GLY A 541 -14.67 -30.33 23.04
CA GLY A 541 -14.54 -28.87 22.97
C GLY A 541 -13.78 -28.35 21.75
N MET A 542 -13.36 -29.21 20.81
CA MET A 542 -12.61 -28.76 19.63
C MET A 542 -13.35 -27.66 18.86
N THR A 543 -12.64 -26.60 18.51
CA THR A 543 -13.14 -25.40 17.79
C THR A 543 -14.24 -24.60 18.50
N ALA A 544 -14.57 -24.89 19.77
CA ALA A 544 -15.58 -24.13 20.51
C ALA A 544 -15.17 -22.66 20.74
N GLY A 545 -13.87 -22.39 20.89
CA GLY A 545 -13.32 -21.02 20.94
C GLY A 545 -13.60 -20.26 19.63
N LEU A 546 -13.27 -20.88 18.49
CA LEU A 546 -13.57 -20.31 17.16
C LEU A 546 -15.06 -20.03 16.96
N TYR A 547 -15.95 -20.94 17.36
CA TYR A 547 -17.39 -20.72 17.24
C TYR A 547 -17.87 -19.50 18.05
N ARG A 548 -17.28 -19.28 19.24
CA ARG A 548 -17.60 -18.15 20.10
C ARG A 548 -17.11 -16.84 19.50
N ASP A 549 -15.87 -16.83 19.03
CA ASP A 549 -15.13 -15.61 18.73
C ASP A 549 -15.21 -15.19 17.26
N ALA A 550 -15.36 -16.13 16.31
CA ALA A 550 -15.30 -15.90 14.87
C ALA A 550 -16.68 -16.11 14.18
N PRO A 551 -17.46 -15.04 13.94
CA PRO A 551 -18.77 -15.12 13.28
C PRO A 551 -18.79 -15.86 11.93
N LEU A 552 -17.73 -15.73 11.12
CA LEU A 552 -17.63 -16.44 9.84
C LEU A 552 -17.55 -17.96 10.03
N PHE A 553 -16.69 -18.42 10.94
CA PHE A 553 -16.57 -19.85 11.25
C PHE A 553 -17.86 -20.39 11.83
N ARG A 554 -18.48 -19.66 12.77
CA ARG A 554 -19.79 -20.01 13.34
C ARG A 554 -20.84 -20.25 12.25
N ARG A 555 -20.97 -19.33 11.30
CA ARG A 555 -21.93 -19.43 10.19
C ARG A 555 -21.75 -20.73 9.39
N PHE A 556 -20.51 -21.12 9.09
CA PHE A 556 -20.24 -22.33 8.31
C PHE A 556 -20.35 -23.61 9.14
N LEU A 557 -20.05 -23.57 10.44
CA LEU A 557 -20.30 -24.70 11.33
C LEU A 557 -21.80 -24.93 11.53
N ASP A 558 -22.59 -23.87 11.70
CA ASP A 558 -24.06 -23.94 11.77
C ASP A 558 -24.63 -24.61 10.51
N ARG A 559 -24.15 -24.20 9.33
CA ARG A 559 -24.57 -24.81 8.06
C ARG A 559 -24.20 -26.29 7.95
N ALA A 560 -23.03 -26.70 8.44
CA ALA A 560 -22.65 -28.12 8.47
C ALA A 560 -23.51 -28.92 9.46
N ASP A 561 -23.82 -28.33 10.62
CA ASP A 561 -24.69 -28.94 11.62
C ASP A 561 -26.11 -29.15 11.06
N GLU A 562 -26.67 -28.13 10.39
CA GLU A 562 -27.98 -28.23 9.72
C GLU A 562 -28.03 -29.36 8.70
N ALA A 563 -26.95 -29.55 7.92
CA ALA A 563 -26.85 -30.64 6.94
C ALA A 563 -26.71 -32.02 7.61
N LEU A 564 -26.08 -32.10 8.79
CA LEU A 564 -25.86 -33.36 9.52
C LEU A 564 -27.02 -33.78 10.41
N LEU A 565 -27.77 -32.81 10.96
CA LEU A 565 -28.82 -33.00 11.96
C LEU A 565 -29.87 -34.07 11.56
N PRO A 566 -30.33 -34.17 10.30
CA PRO A 566 -31.26 -35.23 9.88
C PRO A 566 -30.69 -36.65 9.97
N HIS A 567 -29.37 -36.81 10.15
CA HIS A 567 -28.66 -38.07 9.98
C HIS A 567 -27.89 -38.55 11.23
N THR A 568 -27.58 -37.67 12.17
CA THR A 568 -26.76 -37.96 13.37
C THR A 568 -27.57 -38.21 14.64
N GLY A 569 -28.88 -37.94 14.63
CA GLY A 569 -29.75 -38.10 15.81
C GLY A 569 -29.61 -37.00 16.87
N GLY A 570 -28.84 -35.94 16.59
CA GLY A 570 -28.65 -34.76 17.43
C GLY A 570 -27.61 -33.80 16.83
N SER A 571 -27.48 -32.61 17.42
CA SER A 571 -26.61 -31.55 16.91
C SER A 571 -25.13 -31.86 17.20
N VAL A 572 -24.33 -31.92 16.15
CA VAL A 572 -22.86 -32.00 16.21
C VAL A 572 -22.30 -30.71 16.80
N ARG A 573 -22.90 -29.55 16.48
CA ARG A 573 -22.52 -28.29 17.09
C ARG A 573 -22.70 -28.33 18.61
N GLU A 574 -23.83 -28.78 19.11
CA GLU A 574 -24.06 -28.89 20.57
C GLU A 574 -23.07 -29.86 21.23
N LEU A 575 -22.77 -30.99 20.58
CA LEU A 575 -21.74 -31.93 21.03
C LEU A 575 -20.37 -31.23 21.18
N LEU A 576 -19.96 -30.44 20.19
CA LEU A 576 -18.69 -29.70 20.22
C LEU A 576 -18.69 -28.63 21.33
N LEU A 577 -19.76 -27.85 21.46
CA LEU A 577 -19.83 -26.72 22.39
C LEU A 577 -19.98 -27.15 23.85
N SER A 578 -20.62 -28.30 24.10
CA SER A 578 -20.76 -28.88 25.44
C SER A 578 -19.50 -29.62 25.91
N ALA A 579 -18.49 -29.76 25.05
CA ALA A 579 -17.30 -30.55 25.29
C ALA A 579 -17.62 -31.99 25.75
N ASP A 580 -18.62 -32.61 25.10
CA ASP A 580 -19.07 -33.95 25.43
C ASP A 580 -18.04 -35.01 24.97
N PRO A 581 -17.54 -35.89 25.86
CA PRO A 581 -16.67 -37.02 25.51
C PRO A 581 -17.25 -37.97 24.46
N ALA A 582 -18.57 -37.94 24.21
CA ALA A 582 -19.23 -38.69 23.16
C ALA A 582 -18.65 -38.42 21.76
N VAL A 583 -17.93 -37.30 21.55
CA VAL A 583 -17.17 -37.03 20.32
C VAL A 583 -16.15 -38.11 19.96
N HIS A 584 -15.72 -38.94 20.92
CA HIS A 584 -14.83 -40.08 20.66
C HIS A 584 -15.55 -41.31 20.10
N ARG A 585 -16.89 -41.38 20.18
CA ARG A 585 -17.66 -42.46 19.54
C ARG A 585 -17.68 -42.24 18.03
N THR A 586 -17.40 -43.27 17.24
CA THR A 586 -17.23 -43.17 15.78
C THR A 586 -18.43 -42.53 15.08
N GLY A 587 -19.65 -42.85 15.54
CA GLY A 587 -20.89 -42.27 15.02
C GLY A 587 -20.97 -40.74 15.17
N TRP A 588 -20.23 -40.15 16.11
CA TRP A 588 -20.12 -38.70 16.32
C TRP A 588 -18.80 -38.12 15.80
N ALA A 589 -17.70 -38.85 15.97
CA ALA A 589 -16.35 -38.41 15.58
C ALA A 589 -16.28 -38.04 14.10
N GLN A 590 -16.82 -38.90 13.21
CA GLN A 590 -16.70 -38.66 11.77
C GLN A 590 -17.55 -37.48 11.30
N PRO A 591 -18.85 -37.36 11.65
CA PRO A 591 -19.62 -36.14 11.40
C PRO A 591 -18.99 -34.88 11.97
N ALA A 592 -18.45 -34.93 13.19
CA ALA A 592 -17.83 -33.78 13.85
C ALA A 592 -16.57 -33.29 13.12
N LEU A 593 -15.70 -34.21 12.72
CA LEU A 593 -14.50 -33.86 11.95
C LEU A 593 -14.84 -33.33 10.55
N PHE A 594 -15.85 -33.91 9.89
CA PHE A 594 -16.36 -33.38 8.62
C PHE A 594 -16.89 -31.96 8.78
N ALA A 595 -17.72 -31.70 9.79
CA ALA A 595 -18.28 -30.37 10.05
C ALA A 595 -17.20 -29.32 10.30
N VAL A 596 -16.21 -29.65 11.14
CA VAL A 596 -15.06 -28.78 11.40
C VAL A 596 -14.23 -28.55 10.14
N GLY A 597 -13.94 -29.61 9.39
CA GLY A 597 -13.15 -29.52 8.16
C GLY A 597 -13.81 -28.66 7.09
N TYR A 598 -15.11 -28.85 6.86
CA TYR A 598 -15.91 -28.01 5.97
C TYR A 598 -15.94 -26.56 6.46
N ALA A 599 -16.22 -26.32 7.74
CA ALA A 599 -16.37 -24.97 8.28
C ALA A 599 -15.07 -24.15 8.19
N LEU A 600 -13.91 -24.77 8.48
CA LEU A 600 -12.60 -24.13 8.31
C LEU A 600 -12.29 -23.81 6.85
N ALA A 601 -12.49 -24.78 5.94
CA ALA A 601 -12.22 -24.57 4.52
C ALA A 601 -13.13 -23.50 3.90
N ALA A 602 -14.42 -23.51 4.23
CA ALA A 602 -15.38 -22.50 3.79
C ALA A 602 -15.05 -21.11 4.33
N THR A 603 -14.62 -21.02 5.60
CA THR A 603 -14.17 -19.75 6.21
C THR A 603 -12.97 -19.18 5.46
N LEU A 604 -11.95 -20.01 5.17
CA LEU A 604 -10.76 -19.57 4.44
C LEU A 604 -11.09 -19.18 2.99
N THR A 605 -11.99 -19.92 2.35
CA THR A 605 -12.46 -19.62 0.98
C THR A 605 -13.18 -18.27 0.91
N GLU A 606 -14.06 -17.98 1.87
CA GLU A 606 -14.72 -16.67 2.02
C GLU A 606 -13.70 -15.53 2.21
N LEU A 607 -12.60 -15.81 2.91
CA LEU A 607 -11.48 -14.89 3.12
C LEU A 607 -10.56 -14.77 1.91
N GLY A 608 -10.90 -15.37 0.77
CA GLY A 608 -10.16 -15.25 -0.49
C GLY A 608 -9.08 -16.32 -0.71
N VAL A 609 -8.92 -17.29 0.21
CA VAL A 609 -7.99 -18.40 0.02
C VAL A 609 -8.53 -19.34 -1.06
N ARG A 610 -7.86 -19.38 -2.20
CA ARG A 610 -8.22 -20.29 -3.31
C ARG A 610 -7.35 -21.55 -3.22
N PRO A 611 -7.91 -22.71 -2.80
CA PRO A 611 -7.15 -23.95 -2.77
C PRO A 611 -6.73 -24.35 -4.18
N ALA A 612 -5.44 -24.64 -4.37
CA ALA A 612 -4.90 -25.19 -5.60
C ALA A 612 -4.83 -26.72 -5.57
N LEU A 613 -4.67 -27.30 -4.37
CA LEU A 613 -4.50 -28.73 -4.15
C LEU A 613 -5.27 -29.14 -2.90
N LEU A 614 -5.90 -30.30 -2.94
CA LEU A 614 -6.65 -30.87 -1.83
C LEU A 614 -6.12 -32.27 -1.52
N LEU A 615 -6.05 -32.62 -0.23
CA LEU A 615 -5.75 -33.96 0.24
C LEU A 615 -6.51 -34.19 1.54
N GLY A 616 -7.22 -35.31 1.66
CA GLY A 616 -7.91 -35.67 2.90
C GLY A 616 -7.46 -37.03 3.40
N HIS A 617 -7.20 -37.16 4.70
CA HIS A 617 -6.86 -38.44 5.32
C HIS A 617 -8.13 -39.15 5.76
N SER A 618 -8.53 -40.22 5.07
CA SER A 618 -9.73 -41.01 5.37
C SER A 618 -10.99 -40.14 5.53
N VAL A 619 -11.47 -39.90 6.75
CA VAL A 619 -12.63 -39.02 7.04
C VAL A 619 -12.46 -37.63 6.42
N GLY A 620 -11.25 -37.09 6.39
CA GLY A 620 -10.99 -35.76 5.83
C GLY A 620 -11.31 -35.66 4.33
N GLU A 621 -11.30 -36.78 3.61
CA GLU A 621 -11.53 -36.82 2.16
C GLU A 621 -12.99 -36.45 1.80
N TYR A 622 -13.94 -36.64 2.71
CA TYR A 622 -15.33 -36.22 2.54
C TYR A 622 -15.49 -34.70 2.54
N ALA A 623 -14.79 -34.00 3.44
CA ALA A 623 -14.79 -32.53 3.43
C ALA A 623 -14.02 -31.98 2.22
N ALA A 624 -12.93 -32.64 1.82
CA ALA A 624 -12.20 -32.32 0.60
C ALA A 624 -13.09 -32.47 -0.65
N ALA A 625 -13.93 -33.50 -0.72
CA ALA A 625 -14.86 -33.72 -1.84
C ALA A 625 -15.91 -32.61 -1.97
N VAL A 626 -16.40 -32.07 -0.85
CA VAL A 626 -17.31 -30.90 -0.87
C VAL A 626 -16.59 -29.66 -1.39
N VAL A 627 -15.38 -29.39 -0.90
CA VAL A 627 -14.57 -28.24 -1.33
C VAL A 627 -14.18 -28.37 -2.81
N ALA A 628 -13.96 -29.58 -3.30
CA ALA A 628 -13.69 -29.87 -4.70
C ALA A 628 -14.94 -29.89 -5.58
N GLU A 629 -16.12 -29.59 -5.05
CA GLU A 629 -17.41 -29.65 -5.74
C GLU A 629 -17.77 -31.05 -6.28
N ALA A 630 -17.10 -32.10 -5.81
CA ALA A 630 -17.37 -33.49 -6.19
C ALA A 630 -18.66 -34.03 -5.54
N LEU A 631 -19.01 -33.49 -4.36
CA LEU A 631 -20.24 -33.79 -3.61
C LEU A 631 -20.89 -32.51 -3.08
N PRO A 632 -22.23 -32.38 -3.16
CA PRO A 632 -22.96 -31.38 -2.40
C PRO A 632 -22.79 -31.58 -0.89
N LEU A 633 -22.87 -30.49 -0.11
CA LEU A 633 -22.70 -30.53 1.35
C LEU A 633 -23.68 -31.50 2.01
N GLU A 634 -24.94 -31.44 1.61
CA GLU A 634 -26.04 -32.23 2.18
C GLU A 634 -25.84 -33.72 1.93
N GLU A 635 -25.39 -34.10 0.73
CA GLU A 635 -25.11 -35.49 0.39
C GLU A 635 -23.84 -36.01 1.05
N ALA A 636 -22.79 -35.20 1.16
CA ALA A 636 -21.60 -35.55 1.92
C ALA A 636 -21.89 -35.72 3.42
N ALA A 637 -22.73 -34.85 3.99
CA ALA A 637 -23.21 -34.93 5.38
C ALA A 637 -23.99 -36.23 5.63
N ARG A 638 -24.91 -36.58 4.71
CA ARG A 638 -25.63 -37.85 4.74
C ARG A 638 -24.69 -39.05 4.71
N LEU A 639 -23.71 -39.02 3.80
CA LEU A 639 -22.79 -40.11 3.58
C LEU A 639 -21.85 -40.32 4.78
N ILE A 640 -21.27 -39.24 5.32
CA ILE A 640 -20.36 -39.36 6.47
C ILE A 640 -21.09 -39.77 7.76
N ALA A 641 -22.34 -39.31 7.95
CA ALA A 641 -23.17 -39.75 9.06
C ALA A 641 -23.54 -41.24 8.95
N ALA A 642 -23.88 -41.71 7.74
CA ALA A 642 -24.12 -43.13 7.51
C ALA A 642 -22.87 -43.97 7.74
N ARG A 643 -21.70 -43.53 7.24
CA ARG A 643 -20.41 -44.21 7.49
C ARG A 643 -20.13 -44.33 8.98
N GLY A 644 -20.19 -43.23 9.72
CA GLY A 644 -19.93 -43.21 11.16
C GLY A 644 -20.88 -44.12 11.95
N ARG A 645 -22.19 -44.06 11.66
CA ARG A 645 -23.21 -44.91 12.29
C ARG A 645 -22.98 -46.38 11.99
N LEU A 646 -22.83 -46.74 10.71
CA LEU A 646 -22.67 -48.14 10.30
C LEU A 646 -21.37 -48.75 10.84
N MET A 647 -20.28 -47.98 10.91
CA MET A 647 -19.04 -48.43 11.56
C MET A 647 -19.21 -48.64 13.06
N GLN A 648 -20.01 -47.81 13.72
CA GLN A 648 -20.28 -47.91 15.16
C GLN A 648 -21.15 -49.11 15.52
N GLU A 649 -21.99 -49.59 14.59
CA GLU A 649 -22.88 -50.76 14.73
C GLU A 649 -22.14 -52.10 14.54
N LEU A 650 -20.89 -52.09 14.08
CA LEU A 650 -20.11 -53.31 13.87
C LEU A 650 -19.75 -53.99 15.21
N PRO A 651 -19.46 -55.30 15.20
CA PRO A 651 -19.04 -56.01 16.41
C PRO A 651 -17.75 -55.41 17.02
N GLU A 652 -17.70 -55.38 18.34
CA GLU A 652 -16.46 -55.12 19.08
C GLU A 652 -15.43 -56.24 18.85
N GLY A 653 -14.15 -55.97 19.16
CA GLY A 653 -13.06 -56.95 19.00
C GLY A 653 -12.07 -56.65 17.87
N GLY A 654 -12.28 -55.56 17.12
CA GLY A 654 -11.31 -55.01 16.18
C GLY A 654 -10.44 -53.90 16.80
N GLY A 655 -9.23 -53.70 16.28
CA GLY A 655 -8.33 -52.62 16.69
C GLY A 655 -7.41 -52.14 15.57
N MET A 656 -6.49 -51.25 15.93
CA MET A 656 -5.46 -50.73 15.03
C MET A 656 -4.10 -50.65 15.72
N LEU A 657 -3.03 -50.95 14.99
CA LEU A 657 -1.65 -50.97 15.46
C LEU A 657 -0.79 -50.10 14.55
N ALA A 658 -0.24 -49.00 15.07
CA ALA A 658 0.76 -48.21 14.36
C ALA A 658 2.13 -48.89 14.47
N VAL A 659 2.79 -49.11 13.34
CA VAL A 659 4.05 -49.85 13.23
C VAL A 659 5.09 -48.97 12.54
N ARG A 660 6.29 -48.92 13.11
CA ARG A 660 7.42 -48.17 12.56
C ARG A 660 8.18 -48.98 11.51
N ALA A 661 7.49 -49.32 10.43
CA ALA A 661 7.99 -50.13 9.31
C ALA A 661 7.31 -49.69 8.00
N ASP A 662 7.92 -50.04 6.87
CA ASP A 662 7.32 -49.87 5.55
C ASP A 662 6.19 -50.90 5.33
N ALA A 663 5.24 -50.57 4.45
CA ALA A 663 4.12 -51.46 4.13
C ALA A 663 4.58 -52.80 3.52
N THR A 664 5.63 -52.78 2.70
CA THR A 664 6.18 -53.98 2.04
C THR A 664 6.81 -54.95 3.02
N GLU A 665 7.43 -54.45 4.10
CA GLU A 665 8.01 -55.26 5.18
C GLU A 665 6.95 -55.99 6.03
N LEU A 666 5.71 -55.50 5.98
CA LEU A 666 4.58 -56.03 6.74
C LEU A 666 3.67 -56.94 5.90
N ALA A 667 3.80 -56.93 4.57
CA ALA A 667 2.91 -57.64 3.65
C ALA A 667 2.77 -59.13 4.00
N GLU A 668 3.88 -59.86 4.14
CA GLU A 668 3.86 -61.30 4.46
C GLU A 668 3.16 -61.59 5.80
N ARG A 669 3.31 -60.71 6.80
CA ARG A 669 2.68 -60.86 8.13
C ARG A 669 1.19 -60.59 8.08
N VAL A 670 0.77 -59.63 7.27
CA VAL A 670 -0.64 -59.29 7.07
C VAL A 670 -1.34 -60.37 6.25
N ASP A 671 -0.71 -60.87 5.18
CA ASP A 671 -1.26 -61.91 4.32
C ASP A 671 -1.48 -63.24 5.07
N ALA A 672 -0.70 -63.49 6.13
CA ALA A 672 -0.87 -64.65 7.01
C ALA A 672 -2.11 -64.54 7.92
N GLU A 673 -2.70 -63.36 8.07
CA GLU A 673 -3.82 -63.08 8.99
C GLU A 673 -5.04 -62.54 8.22
N PRO A 674 -6.01 -63.38 7.82
CA PRO A 674 -7.10 -63.00 6.90
C PRO A 674 -8.06 -61.94 7.43
N LEU A 675 -8.03 -61.66 8.74
CA LEU A 675 -8.84 -60.63 9.40
C LEU A 675 -8.04 -59.34 9.67
N VAL A 676 -6.80 -59.24 9.18
CA VAL A 676 -5.94 -58.06 9.29
C VAL A 676 -5.67 -57.49 7.91
N GLY A 677 -5.62 -56.16 7.82
CA GLY A 677 -5.20 -55.43 6.63
C GLY A 677 -4.30 -54.27 7.00
N ILE A 678 -3.69 -53.68 5.98
CA ILE A 678 -3.06 -52.36 6.10
C ILE A 678 -4.16 -51.32 6.02
N ALA A 679 -4.28 -50.49 7.06
CA ALA A 679 -5.25 -49.41 7.11
C ALA A 679 -4.71 -48.09 6.58
N ALA A 680 -3.44 -47.79 6.81
CA ALA A 680 -2.82 -46.55 6.31
C ALA A 680 -1.31 -46.71 6.11
N VAL A 681 -0.81 -46.14 5.01
CA VAL A 681 0.61 -45.95 4.73
C VAL A 681 0.91 -44.46 4.84
N ASN A 682 1.36 -44.04 6.03
CA ASN A 682 1.52 -42.64 6.40
C ASN A 682 2.95 -42.10 6.12
N GLY A 683 3.89 -42.98 5.82
CA GLY A 683 5.26 -42.65 5.44
C GLY A 683 6.12 -43.91 5.33
N PRO A 684 7.38 -43.79 4.88
CA PRO A 684 8.28 -44.92 4.61
C PRO A 684 8.66 -45.76 5.84
N ALA A 685 8.36 -45.27 7.05
CA ALA A 685 8.55 -46.02 8.29
C ALA A 685 7.36 -45.80 9.25
N SER A 686 6.16 -45.68 8.69
CA SER A 686 4.93 -45.37 9.43
C SER A 686 3.72 -46.00 8.75
N THR A 687 3.43 -47.23 9.11
CA THR A 687 2.29 -48.01 8.59
C THR A 687 1.32 -48.32 9.74
N VAL A 688 0.02 -48.35 9.46
CA VAL A 688 -1.01 -48.72 10.44
C VAL A 688 -1.69 -49.99 9.98
N LEU A 689 -1.66 -51.02 10.82
CA LEU A 689 -2.39 -52.27 10.64
C LEU A 689 -3.75 -52.18 11.31
N SER A 690 -4.75 -52.86 10.77
CA SER A 690 -6.09 -52.92 11.35
C SER A 690 -6.74 -54.27 11.14
N GLY A 691 -7.40 -54.78 12.19
CA GLY A 691 -8.03 -56.09 12.14
C GLY A 691 -8.44 -56.60 13.51
N ASP A 692 -8.65 -57.91 13.61
CA ASP A 692 -8.97 -58.62 14.86
C ASP A 692 -7.87 -58.41 15.93
N LEU A 693 -8.26 -58.15 17.17
CA LEU A 693 -7.33 -57.86 18.27
C LEU A 693 -6.38 -59.02 18.60
N THR A 694 -6.82 -60.27 18.42
CA THR A 694 -6.00 -61.46 18.68
C THR A 694 -4.95 -61.63 17.60
N ALA A 695 -5.33 -61.41 16.33
CA ALA A 695 -4.40 -61.40 15.20
C ALA A 695 -3.37 -60.26 15.32
N LEU A 696 -3.82 -59.05 15.65
CA LEU A 696 -2.92 -57.91 15.88
C LEU A 696 -1.96 -58.16 17.05
N ALA A 697 -2.38 -58.86 18.11
CA ALA A 697 -1.50 -59.22 19.22
C ALA A 697 -0.38 -60.17 18.78
N ARG A 698 -0.65 -61.13 17.89
CA ARG A 698 0.38 -62.03 17.33
C ARG A 698 1.39 -61.26 16.51
N ILE A 699 0.91 -60.38 15.61
CA ILE A 699 1.78 -59.53 14.79
C ILE A 699 2.62 -58.59 15.69
N GLU A 700 2.02 -57.98 16.72
CA GLU A 700 2.73 -57.13 17.68
C GLU A 700 3.85 -57.86 18.42
N GLU A 701 3.63 -59.12 18.82
CA GLU A 701 4.64 -59.94 19.46
C GLU A 701 5.80 -60.28 18.50
N GLU A 702 5.50 -60.62 17.25
CA GLU A 702 6.50 -60.87 16.21
C GLU A 702 7.33 -59.63 15.90
N LEU A 703 6.69 -58.46 15.78
CA LEU A 703 7.35 -57.18 15.57
C LEU A 703 8.27 -56.84 16.74
N THR A 704 7.81 -57.09 17.97
CA THR A 704 8.62 -56.90 19.18
C THR A 704 9.84 -57.81 19.17
N ARG A 705 9.69 -59.10 18.79
CA ARG A 705 10.82 -60.04 18.62
C ARG A 705 11.80 -59.59 17.52
N ALA A 706 11.31 -58.94 16.47
CA ALA A 706 12.12 -58.38 15.39
C ALA A 706 12.72 -56.99 15.71
N GLY A 707 12.47 -56.43 16.91
CA GLY A 707 12.95 -55.10 17.31
C GLY A 707 12.23 -53.92 16.63
N VAL A 708 11.10 -54.17 15.97
CA VAL A 708 10.28 -53.15 15.32
C VAL A 708 9.34 -52.52 16.35
N ARG A 709 9.34 -51.19 16.44
CA ARG A 709 8.45 -50.47 17.37
C ARG A 709 7.01 -50.44 16.83
N SER A 710 6.07 -50.82 17.68
CA SER A 710 4.63 -50.71 17.43
C SER A 710 3.91 -50.03 18.60
N ARG A 711 2.71 -49.49 18.34
CA ARG A 711 1.84 -48.86 19.34
C ARG A 711 0.37 -49.07 18.97
N ARG A 712 -0.44 -49.62 19.87
CA ARG A 712 -1.89 -49.71 19.70
C ARG A 712 -2.52 -48.32 19.64
N LEU A 713 -3.49 -48.13 18.74
CA LEU A 713 -4.25 -46.89 18.63
C LEU A 713 -5.53 -46.98 19.45
N GLU A 714 -5.90 -45.90 20.12
CA GLU A 714 -7.16 -45.78 20.86
C GLU A 714 -8.31 -45.55 19.86
N VAL A 715 -8.84 -46.65 19.32
CA VAL A 715 -9.96 -46.67 18.38
C VAL A 715 -10.97 -47.71 18.82
N SER A 716 -12.24 -47.51 18.43
CA SER A 716 -13.32 -48.44 18.78
C SER A 716 -13.40 -49.65 17.87
N HIS A 717 -12.94 -49.54 16.62
CA HIS A 717 -13.08 -50.57 15.59
C HIS A 717 -11.85 -50.60 14.67
N ALA A 718 -11.79 -51.66 13.85
CA ALA A 718 -10.72 -51.89 12.88
C ALA A 718 -11.01 -51.24 11.52
N PHE A 719 -10.86 -49.90 11.41
CA PHE A 719 -11.11 -49.18 10.15
C PHE A 719 -10.16 -49.61 9.01
N HIS A 720 -10.65 -49.57 7.76
CA HIS A 720 -9.86 -49.94 6.56
C HIS A 720 -9.34 -51.39 6.63
N SER A 721 -10.19 -52.32 7.07
CA SER A 721 -9.85 -53.74 7.26
C SER A 721 -10.98 -54.66 6.79
N PRO A 722 -10.75 -55.99 6.67
CA PRO A 722 -11.81 -56.97 6.40
C PRO A 722 -13.00 -56.89 7.35
N LEU A 723 -12.80 -56.40 8.59
CA LEU A 723 -13.88 -56.26 9.56
C LEU A 723 -14.89 -55.16 9.20
N MET A 724 -14.62 -54.35 8.16
CA MET A 724 -15.59 -53.39 7.63
C MET A 724 -16.59 -54.02 6.65
N ASP A 725 -16.31 -55.21 6.08
CA ASP A 725 -17.14 -55.84 5.05
C ASP A 725 -18.65 -55.91 5.39
N PRO A 726 -19.08 -56.21 6.65
CA PRO A 726 -20.52 -56.32 6.97
C PRO A 726 -21.31 -55.03 6.81
N MET A 727 -20.66 -53.87 6.76
CA MET A 727 -21.33 -52.58 6.62
C MET A 727 -21.49 -52.14 5.15
N LEU A 728 -20.71 -52.72 4.24
CA LEU A 728 -20.49 -52.16 2.90
C LEU A 728 -21.75 -52.12 2.05
N GLU A 729 -22.59 -53.16 2.09
CA GLU A 729 -23.85 -53.20 1.33
C GLU A 729 -24.81 -52.08 1.77
N ARG A 730 -24.97 -51.89 3.09
CA ARG A 730 -25.81 -50.83 3.65
C ARG A 730 -25.25 -49.44 3.37
N PHE A 731 -23.92 -49.31 3.32
CA PHE A 731 -23.26 -48.06 2.99
C PHE A 731 -23.37 -47.73 1.49
N ALA A 732 -23.22 -48.72 0.61
CA ALA A 732 -23.38 -48.58 -0.83
C ALA A 732 -24.76 -48.01 -1.19
N ALA A 733 -25.83 -48.53 -0.57
CA ALA A 733 -27.19 -48.03 -0.78
C ALA A 733 -27.37 -46.54 -0.40
N VAL A 734 -26.58 -46.02 0.53
CA VAL A 734 -26.56 -44.58 0.86
C VAL A 734 -25.68 -43.81 -0.12
N ALA A 735 -24.52 -44.36 -0.47
CA ALA A 735 -23.57 -43.75 -1.41
C ALA A 735 -24.15 -43.58 -2.83
N GLU A 736 -24.94 -44.55 -3.29
CA GLU A 736 -25.68 -44.46 -4.57
C GLU A 736 -26.66 -43.29 -4.61
N GLN A 737 -27.25 -42.94 -3.46
CA GLN A 737 -28.18 -41.82 -3.37
C GLN A 737 -27.45 -40.47 -3.29
N ALA A 738 -26.28 -40.45 -2.63
CA ALA A 738 -25.42 -39.27 -2.56
C ALA A 738 -24.80 -38.93 -3.93
N GLY A 739 -24.58 -39.95 -4.77
CA GLY A 739 -23.94 -39.79 -6.08
C GLY A 739 -22.47 -39.39 -5.94
N GLY A 740 -22.03 -38.51 -6.82
CA GLY A 740 -20.66 -38.02 -6.87
C GLY A 740 -20.22 -37.72 -8.30
N THR A 741 -19.36 -36.73 -8.46
CA THR A 741 -18.84 -36.32 -9.76
C THR A 741 -17.32 -36.26 -9.75
N VAL A 742 -16.74 -35.95 -10.91
CA VAL A 742 -15.31 -35.68 -11.02
C VAL A 742 -15.00 -34.37 -10.26
N PRO A 743 -13.99 -34.34 -9.38
CA PRO A 743 -13.61 -33.13 -8.66
C PRO A 743 -13.29 -31.95 -9.61
N ALA A 744 -13.86 -30.78 -9.34
CA ALA A 744 -13.55 -29.54 -10.05
C ALA A 744 -12.18 -28.97 -9.66
N LEU A 745 -11.67 -29.34 -8.47
CA LEU A 745 -10.36 -28.98 -7.97
C LEU A 745 -9.44 -30.21 -7.86
N PRO A 746 -8.11 -30.05 -8.01
CA PRO A 746 -7.15 -31.16 -7.88
C PRO A 746 -7.21 -31.84 -6.51
N VAL A 747 -7.75 -33.06 -6.45
CA VAL A 747 -7.78 -33.91 -5.24
C VAL A 747 -6.74 -35.01 -5.33
N HIS A 748 -5.76 -35.00 -4.43
CA HIS A 748 -4.81 -36.09 -4.22
C HIS A 748 -5.47 -37.15 -3.34
N SER A 749 -6.05 -38.15 -4.00
CA SER A 749 -6.81 -39.22 -3.36
C SER A 749 -5.91 -40.10 -2.49
N THR A 750 -6.32 -40.30 -1.24
CA THR A 750 -5.62 -41.23 -0.37
C THR A 750 -6.07 -42.68 -0.58
N LEU A 751 -7.20 -42.91 -1.26
CA LEU A 751 -7.56 -44.24 -1.75
C LEU A 751 -6.63 -44.71 -2.87
N ARG A 752 -6.27 -43.81 -3.80
CA ARG A 752 -5.45 -44.15 -4.98
C ARG A 752 -3.96 -43.90 -4.78
N GLY A 753 -3.58 -43.10 -3.79
CA GLY A 753 -2.20 -42.63 -3.62
C GLY A 753 -1.77 -41.65 -4.72
N ARG A 754 -2.73 -41.05 -5.44
CA ARG A 754 -2.47 -40.17 -6.59
C ARG A 754 -3.58 -39.11 -6.80
N LEU A 755 -3.29 -38.12 -7.62
CA LEU A 755 -4.22 -37.14 -8.15
C LEU A 755 -5.35 -37.83 -8.94
N LEU A 756 -6.59 -37.44 -8.63
CA LEU A 756 -7.77 -37.78 -9.41
C LEU A 756 -7.87 -36.83 -10.60
N ARG A 757 -7.93 -37.38 -11.82
CA ARG A 757 -8.07 -36.60 -13.06
C ARG A 757 -9.50 -36.66 -13.59
N ASP A 758 -9.92 -37.85 -14.01
CA ASP A 758 -11.23 -38.07 -14.66
C ASP A 758 -12.09 -39.11 -13.90
N GLU A 759 -11.67 -39.48 -12.69
CA GLU A 759 -12.35 -40.49 -11.86
C GLU A 759 -13.37 -39.80 -10.95
N PRO A 760 -14.67 -40.17 -11.01
CA PRO A 760 -15.68 -39.59 -10.15
C PRO A 760 -15.53 -40.11 -8.71
N MET A 761 -15.80 -39.25 -7.72
CA MET A 761 -15.89 -39.65 -6.31
C MET A 761 -17.31 -40.17 -6.01
N ASP A 762 -17.73 -41.22 -6.71
CA ASP A 762 -19.08 -41.79 -6.68
C ASP A 762 -19.26 -42.91 -5.63
N ALA A 763 -20.39 -43.63 -5.69
CA ALA A 763 -20.69 -44.70 -4.74
C ALA A 763 -19.61 -45.80 -4.71
N ALA A 764 -19.07 -46.19 -5.87
CA ALA A 764 -18.04 -47.22 -5.95
C ALA A 764 -16.75 -46.73 -5.29
N TYR A 765 -16.38 -45.48 -5.53
CA TYR A 765 -15.25 -44.83 -4.88
C TYR A 765 -15.37 -44.87 -3.35
N TRP A 766 -16.51 -44.44 -2.79
CA TRP A 766 -16.67 -44.35 -1.34
C TRP A 766 -16.77 -45.70 -0.63
N VAL A 767 -17.40 -46.69 -1.26
CA VAL A 767 -17.45 -48.07 -0.74
C VAL A 767 -16.05 -48.66 -0.68
N GLU A 768 -15.26 -48.49 -1.74
CA GLU A 768 -13.87 -48.93 -1.76
C GLU A 768 -13.02 -48.18 -0.72
N HIS A 769 -13.20 -46.87 -0.61
CA HIS A 769 -12.52 -46.00 0.36
C HIS A 769 -12.71 -46.46 1.82
N VAL A 770 -13.86 -47.06 2.17
CA VAL A 770 -14.07 -47.63 3.52
C VAL A 770 -13.15 -48.81 3.81
N ARG A 771 -12.86 -49.63 2.80
CA ARG A 771 -12.24 -50.95 2.93
C ARG A 771 -10.74 -50.97 2.60
N ALA A 772 -10.32 -50.15 1.64
CA ALA A 772 -8.96 -50.07 1.14
C ALA A 772 -8.01 -49.26 2.05
N PRO A 773 -6.67 -49.48 1.96
CA PRO A 773 -5.68 -48.71 2.70
C PRO A 773 -5.69 -47.22 2.32
N VAL A 774 -5.42 -46.36 3.30
CA VAL A 774 -5.14 -44.93 3.12
C VAL A 774 -3.67 -44.75 2.70
N LEU A 775 -3.42 -44.57 1.40
CA LEU A 775 -2.11 -44.33 0.79
C LEU A 775 -1.67 -42.86 0.93
N PHE A 776 -1.66 -42.34 2.16
CA PHE A 776 -1.36 -40.94 2.46
C PHE A 776 0.04 -40.52 1.98
N ALA A 777 1.06 -41.36 2.21
CA ALA A 777 2.44 -41.02 1.86
C ALA A 777 2.61 -40.76 0.36
N ASP A 778 1.96 -41.56 -0.48
CA ASP A 778 2.08 -41.45 -1.93
C ASP A 778 1.29 -40.25 -2.47
N ALA A 779 0.06 -40.07 -1.98
CA ALA A 779 -0.75 -38.89 -2.30
C ALA A 779 -0.06 -37.59 -1.88
N ALA A 780 0.54 -37.57 -0.69
CA ALA A 780 1.25 -36.40 -0.17
C ALA A 780 2.56 -36.11 -0.92
N ARG A 781 3.31 -37.14 -1.35
CA ARG A 781 4.49 -36.94 -2.20
C ARG A 781 4.11 -36.33 -3.54
N GLN A 782 3.09 -36.86 -4.21
CA GLN A 782 2.65 -36.29 -5.48
C GLN A 782 2.11 -34.86 -5.31
N LEU A 783 1.43 -34.57 -4.19
CA LEU A 783 1.03 -33.20 -3.86
C LEU A 783 2.24 -32.27 -3.68
N LEU A 784 3.35 -32.76 -3.13
CA LEU A 784 4.58 -31.97 -2.99
C LEU A 784 5.30 -31.78 -4.33
N ASP A 785 5.23 -32.74 -5.25
CA ASP A 785 5.75 -32.62 -6.62
C ASP A 785 5.04 -31.50 -7.41
N GLU A 786 3.81 -31.16 -7.03
CA GLU A 786 3.06 -30.00 -7.51
C GLU A 786 3.53 -28.66 -6.91
N ALA A 787 4.65 -28.64 -6.17
CA ALA A 787 5.30 -27.44 -5.61
C ALA A 787 4.33 -26.49 -4.87
N PRO A 788 3.62 -26.95 -3.83
CA PRO A 788 2.72 -26.11 -3.05
C PRO A 788 3.51 -25.02 -2.33
N THR A 789 2.93 -23.82 -2.28
CA THR A 789 3.52 -22.71 -1.50
C THR A 789 3.15 -22.79 -0.01
N HIS A 790 1.97 -23.35 0.28
CA HIS A 790 1.43 -23.44 1.64
C HIS A 790 0.79 -24.80 1.86
N LEU A 791 0.99 -25.39 3.04
CA LEU A 791 0.27 -26.53 3.58
C LEU A 791 -0.65 -26.03 4.70
N LEU A 792 -1.94 -25.88 4.40
CA LEU A 792 -2.96 -25.45 5.34
C LEU A 792 -3.61 -26.69 5.94
N GLU A 793 -3.46 -26.88 7.24
CA GLU A 793 -4.07 -28.02 7.90
C GLU A 793 -5.50 -27.71 8.34
N ILE A 794 -6.45 -28.46 7.78
CA ILE A 794 -7.89 -28.27 7.96
C ILE A 794 -8.39 -29.36 8.92
N GLY A 795 -8.40 -29.00 10.20
CA GLY A 795 -8.78 -29.90 11.27
C GLY A 795 -8.66 -29.27 12.65
N PRO A 796 -9.07 -29.98 13.71
CA PRO A 796 -9.06 -29.47 15.08
C PRO A 796 -7.68 -29.44 15.75
N ARG A 797 -6.65 -30.07 15.15
CA ARG A 797 -5.26 -30.05 15.61
C ARG A 797 -4.28 -30.38 14.47
N PRO A 798 -3.01 -29.97 14.55
CA PRO A 798 -2.01 -30.28 13.54
C PRO A 798 -1.44 -31.70 13.66
N VAL A 799 -1.63 -32.52 12.64
CA VAL A 799 -1.18 -33.92 12.49
C VAL A 799 -0.56 -34.15 11.09
N LEU A 800 -1.27 -33.77 10.03
CA LEU A 800 -0.93 -34.04 8.64
C LEU A 800 0.18 -33.16 8.09
N ALA A 801 0.26 -31.88 8.45
CA ALA A 801 1.33 -31.01 7.94
C ALA A 801 2.72 -31.46 8.45
N PRO A 802 2.92 -31.81 9.74
CA PRO A 802 4.17 -32.44 10.19
C PRO A 802 4.47 -33.77 9.49
N MET A 803 3.46 -34.59 9.20
CA MET A 803 3.64 -35.85 8.47
C MET A 803 4.07 -35.61 7.02
N THR A 804 3.41 -34.68 6.33
CA THR A 804 3.73 -34.27 4.95
C THR A 804 5.14 -33.71 4.86
N ARG A 805 5.53 -32.84 5.80
CA ARG A 805 6.88 -32.26 5.83
C ARG A 805 8.01 -33.28 6.01
N ARG A 806 7.75 -34.42 6.65
CA ARG A 806 8.74 -35.51 6.76
C ARG A 806 9.00 -36.23 5.43
N LEU A 807 8.15 -36.03 4.43
CA LEU A 807 8.31 -36.58 3.09
C LEU A 807 9.18 -35.68 2.20
N LEU A 808 9.45 -34.43 2.61
CA LEU A 808 10.35 -33.52 1.90
C LEU A 808 11.82 -33.96 2.06
N THR A 809 12.54 -34.01 0.95
CA THR A 809 14.00 -34.08 0.92
C THR A 809 14.62 -32.70 1.17
N ALA A 810 15.80 -32.66 1.78
CA ALA A 810 16.42 -31.42 2.29
C ALA A 810 16.65 -30.28 1.27
N PRO A 811 16.78 -30.49 -0.06
CA PRO A 811 16.78 -29.39 -1.03
C PRO A 811 15.38 -28.88 -1.40
N ASP A 812 14.31 -29.69 -1.27
CA ASP A 812 12.97 -29.41 -1.81
C ASP A 812 12.04 -28.73 -0.80
N GLY A 813 12.37 -28.78 0.50
CA GLY A 813 11.55 -28.21 1.58
C GLY A 813 11.80 -26.74 1.91
N ALA A 814 12.81 -26.10 1.30
CA ALA A 814 13.21 -24.72 1.58
C ALA A 814 12.26 -23.71 0.91
N GLY A 815 11.01 -23.64 1.36
CA GLY A 815 10.06 -22.62 0.88
C GLY A 815 8.59 -22.85 1.22
N VAL A 816 8.18 -24.08 1.53
CA VAL A 816 6.77 -24.41 1.79
C VAL A 816 6.37 -24.01 3.21
N ARG A 817 5.40 -23.10 3.35
CA ARG A 817 4.86 -22.63 4.64
C ARG A 817 3.83 -23.62 5.20
N SER A 818 3.77 -23.80 6.52
CA SER A 818 2.66 -24.53 7.14
C SER A 818 1.81 -23.57 7.94
N VAL A 819 0.51 -23.61 7.72
CA VAL A 819 -0.46 -22.72 8.35
C VAL A 819 -1.49 -23.58 9.09
N HIS A 820 -1.73 -23.24 10.35
CA HIS A 820 -2.61 -23.99 11.23
C HIS A 820 -3.67 -23.04 11.81
N PRO A 821 -4.89 -22.97 11.24
CA PRO A 821 -5.99 -22.20 11.81
C PRO A 821 -6.34 -22.65 13.23
N VAL A 822 -6.06 -23.92 13.58
CA VAL A 822 -6.28 -24.52 14.89
C VAL A 822 -4.97 -25.16 15.37
N PRO A 823 -4.01 -24.38 15.91
CA PRO A 823 -2.71 -24.91 16.31
C PRO A 823 -2.77 -25.73 17.62
N GLY A 824 -3.83 -25.57 18.42
CA GLY A 824 -4.02 -26.28 19.69
C GLY A 824 -5.43 -26.08 20.27
N GLU A 825 -5.68 -26.69 21.43
CA GLU A 825 -7.02 -26.79 22.03
C GLU A 825 -7.64 -25.45 22.46
N GLN A 826 -6.80 -24.44 22.71
CA GLN A 826 -7.23 -23.10 23.11
C GLN A 826 -7.47 -22.16 21.92
N ALA A 827 -7.40 -22.67 20.69
CA ALA A 827 -7.57 -21.86 19.49
C ALA A 827 -8.94 -21.18 19.43
N GLY A 828 -8.90 -19.85 19.31
CA GLY A 828 -10.06 -18.98 19.11
C GLY A 828 -9.84 -18.05 17.92
N GLY A 829 -10.54 -16.91 17.93
CA GLY A 829 -10.47 -15.96 16.82
C GLY A 829 -9.06 -15.40 16.56
N ARG A 830 -8.24 -15.29 17.61
CA ARG A 830 -6.87 -14.80 17.51
C ARG A 830 -5.97 -15.73 16.69
N GLU A 831 -6.04 -17.05 16.91
CA GLU A 831 -5.26 -18.03 16.15
C GLU A 831 -5.70 -18.09 14.68
N LEU A 832 -7.00 -17.94 14.40
CA LEU A 832 -7.48 -17.80 13.02
C LEU A 832 -6.94 -16.52 12.37
N ALA A 833 -6.94 -15.40 13.10
CA ALA A 833 -6.37 -14.15 12.62
C ALA A 833 -4.85 -14.25 12.35
N GLU A 834 -4.11 -15.00 13.17
CA GLU A 834 -2.69 -15.28 12.92
C GLU A 834 -2.49 -16.14 11.67
N ALA A 835 -3.34 -17.14 11.45
CA ALA A 835 -3.32 -17.92 10.21
C ALA A 835 -3.58 -17.05 8.97
N VAL A 836 -4.54 -16.12 9.04
CA VAL A 836 -4.81 -15.14 7.98
C VAL A 836 -3.62 -14.20 7.77
N ALA A 837 -2.99 -13.73 8.85
CA ALA A 837 -1.79 -12.90 8.78
C ALA A 837 -0.64 -13.65 8.09
N GLU A 838 -0.43 -14.93 8.43
CA GLU A 838 0.59 -15.77 7.80
C GLU A 838 0.34 -16.00 6.31
N LEU A 839 -0.91 -16.23 5.91
CA LEU A 839 -1.28 -16.36 4.51
C LEU A 839 -1.00 -15.07 3.73
N PHE A 840 -1.33 -13.90 4.30
CA PHE A 840 -1.02 -12.62 3.68
C PHE A 840 0.49 -12.39 3.54
N ARG A 841 1.27 -12.68 4.60
CA ARG A 841 2.74 -12.61 4.59
C ARG A 841 3.32 -13.52 3.51
N GLY A 842 2.72 -14.71 3.32
CA GLY A 842 3.07 -15.70 2.30
C GLY A 842 2.61 -15.39 0.87
N GLY A 843 1.92 -14.26 0.65
CA GLY A 843 1.55 -13.80 -0.69
C GLY A 843 0.06 -13.96 -1.04
N VAL A 844 -0.75 -14.60 -0.20
CA VAL A 844 -2.19 -14.79 -0.48
C VAL A 844 -2.92 -13.44 -0.43
N ASP A 845 -3.77 -13.18 -1.43
CA ASP A 845 -4.63 -12.01 -1.46
C ASP A 845 -5.90 -12.26 -0.65
N ILE A 846 -5.97 -11.65 0.53
CA ILE A 846 -7.08 -11.80 1.47
C ILE A 846 -8.23 -10.85 1.11
N ALA A 847 -9.46 -11.37 1.15
CA ALA A 847 -10.69 -10.60 1.02
C ALA A 847 -10.97 -9.83 2.34
N TRP A 848 -10.25 -8.74 2.55
CA TRP A 848 -10.27 -8.01 3.83
C TRP A 848 -11.64 -7.51 4.25
N ASP A 849 -12.52 -7.14 3.32
CA ASP A 849 -13.88 -6.73 3.67
C ASP A 849 -14.65 -7.86 4.38
N ALA A 850 -14.39 -9.13 4.09
CA ALA A 850 -15.01 -10.26 4.81
C ALA A 850 -14.53 -10.38 6.27
N VAL A 851 -13.34 -9.86 6.59
CA VAL A 851 -12.81 -9.82 7.96
C VAL A 851 -13.59 -8.82 8.82
N TYR A 852 -14.14 -7.74 8.26
CA TYR A 852 -14.75 -6.67 9.05
C TYR A 852 -16.24 -6.56 8.77
N ALA A 853 -17.02 -6.39 9.84
CA ALA A 853 -18.45 -6.13 9.71
C ALA A 853 -18.69 -4.77 9.06
N ASP A 854 -19.81 -4.62 8.33
CA ASP A 854 -20.13 -3.41 7.56
C ASP A 854 -20.03 -2.11 8.39
N GLN A 855 -20.43 -2.15 9.67
CA GLN A 855 -20.37 -0.99 10.57
C GLN A 855 -18.96 -0.55 10.96
N ASP A 856 -17.96 -1.44 10.81
CA ASP A 856 -16.54 -1.16 11.09
C ASP A 856 -15.77 -0.75 9.83
N ARG A 857 -16.41 -0.83 8.65
CA ARG A 857 -15.87 -0.40 7.34
C ARG A 857 -15.90 1.12 7.18
N VAL A 858 -15.32 1.81 8.15
CA VAL A 858 -15.27 3.27 8.18
C VAL A 858 -13.85 3.74 7.88
N ALA A 859 -13.72 4.59 6.87
CA ALA A 859 -12.43 5.11 6.44
C ALA A 859 -11.80 5.94 7.56
N HIS A 860 -10.60 5.54 7.97
CA HIS A 860 -9.79 6.27 8.91
C HIS A 860 -8.48 6.71 8.26
N ARG A 861 -8.10 7.98 8.48
CA ARG A 861 -6.85 8.55 7.98
C ARG A 861 -5.68 7.94 8.76
N LEU A 862 -4.87 7.14 8.06
CA LEU A 862 -3.65 6.55 8.60
C LEU A 862 -2.46 7.49 8.41
N ALA A 863 -1.32 7.16 9.02
CA ALA A 863 -0.09 7.88 8.69
C ALA A 863 0.20 7.70 7.18
N PRO A 864 0.57 8.77 6.46
CA PRO A 864 0.95 8.68 5.06
C PRO A 864 2.24 7.85 4.92
N TYR A 865 2.49 7.34 3.72
CA TYR A 865 3.71 6.57 3.46
C TYR A 865 4.99 7.41 3.73
N ALA A 866 5.88 6.88 4.55
CA ALA A 866 7.17 7.48 4.90
C ALA A 866 8.25 7.13 3.85
N PHE A 867 8.29 7.92 2.79
CA PHE A 867 9.32 7.87 1.74
C PHE A 867 10.73 8.01 2.32
N SER A 868 11.69 7.30 1.72
CA SER A 868 13.11 7.42 2.03
C SER A 868 13.61 8.83 1.70
N ASP A 869 14.42 9.37 2.59
CA ASP A 869 15.26 10.52 2.32
C ASP A 869 16.74 10.13 2.16
N ASP A 870 17.09 8.84 2.17
CA ASP A 870 18.48 8.40 2.00
C ASP A 870 18.99 8.64 0.57
N HIS A 871 18.08 8.55 -0.40
CA HIS A 871 18.39 8.72 -1.82
C HIS A 871 18.35 10.20 -2.20
N ARG A 872 19.53 10.75 -2.55
CA ARG A 872 19.70 12.17 -2.91
C ARG A 872 20.05 12.32 -4.38
N PHE A 873 19.24 13.08 -5.11
CA PHE A 873 19.44 13.37 -6.53
C PHE A 873 19.50 14.88 -6.75
N TRP A 874 20.66 15.37 -7.17
CA TRP A 874 20.89 16.80 -7.40
C TRP A 874 21.81 17.06 -8.58
N ALA A 875 21.80 18.29 -9.09
CA ALA A 875 22.67 18.71 -10.15
C ALA A 875 24.12 18.76 -9.62
N ARG A 876 25.09 18.29 -10.40
CA ARG A 876 26.51 18.53 -10.07
C ARG A 876 26.79 20.04 -10.20
N ARG A 877 27.11 20.72 -9.07
CA ARG A 877 27.29 22.19 -8.91
C ARG A 877 28.29 22.85 -9.90
N PRO A 878 28.23 24.19 -10.10
CA PRO A 878 27.06 25.08 -10.07
C PRO A 878 26.99 26.05 -11.27
N VAL A 879 25.88 26.81 -11.33
CA VAL A 879 25.73 28.07 -12.07
C VAL A 879 27.05 28.87 -11.99
N PRO A 880 27.65 29.30 -13.12
CA PRO A 880 28.89 30.08 -13.10
C PRO A 880 28.76 31.31 -12.20
N ALA A 881 29.81 31.64 -11.44
CA ALA A 881 29.84 32.85 -10.61
C ALA A 881 29.48 34.09 -11.43
N ALA A 882 28.77 35.04 -10.82
CA ALA A 882 28.45 36.30 -11.49
C ALA A 882 29.75 37.02 -11.91
N PRO A 883 29.76 37.72 -13.07
CA PRO A 883 30.87 38.61 -13.39
C PRO A 883 31.03 39.65 -12.27
N PRO A 884 32.26 40.02 -11.88
CA PRO A 884 32.49 40.97 -10.80
C PRO A 884 31.78 42.30 -11.07
N ALA A 885 31.18 42.89 -10.03
CA ALA A 885 30.50 44.17 -10.11
C ALA A 885 31.47 45.26 -10.63
N THR A 886 31.24 45.78 -11.84
CA THR A 886 32.11 46.79 -12.45
C THR A 886 31.87 48.17 -11.84
N VAL A 887 32.86 48.70 -11.13
CA VAL A 887 33.05 50.13 -10.86
C VAL A 887 34.08 50.64 -11.91
N PRO A 888 33.92 51.83 -12.53
CA PRO A 888 34.84 52.25 -13.57
C PRO A 888 36.18 52.74 -12.98
N GLN A 889 37.30 52.05 -13.27
CA GLN A 889 38.58 52.68 -13.62
C GLN A 889 39.72 51.72 -14.03
N GLN A 890 40.37 52.11 -15.13
CA GLN A 890 41.76 51.99 -15.63
C GLN A 890 42.56 50.68 -15.64
N GLU A 891 43.20 50.48 -16.80
CA GLU A 891 43.99 49.34 -17.29
C GLU A 891 45.30 49.08 -16.53
N GLY A 892 45.66 47.79 -16.40
CA GLY A 892 46.99 47.35 -16.00
C GLY A 892 47.20 45.83 -16.01
N GLY A 893 47.76 45.31 -17.11
CA GLY A 893 48.75 44.21 -17.20
C GLY A 893 48.50 42.82 -16.58
N GLN A 894 48.37 41.80 -17.45
CA GLN A 894 48.53 40.37 -17.12
C GLN A 894 50.00 39.95 -16.90
N PRO A 895 50.26 38.80 -16.24
CA PRO A 895 50.67 37.63 -17.01
C PRO A 895 50.10 36.28 -16.56
N ALA A 896 50.27 35.28 -17.45
CA ALA A 896 49.67 33.96 -17.48
C ALA A 896 50.39 32.88 -16.64
N GLY A 897 49.67 31.80 -16.28
CA GLY A 897 50.27 30.58 -15.73
C GLY A 897 49.32 29.38 -15.52
N GLN A 898 49.42 28.40 -16.44
CA GLN A 898 49.34 26.93 -16.28
C GLN A 898 48.02 26.18 -15.95
N ARG A 899 47.81 25.11 -16.75
CA ARG A 899 46.73 24.10 -16.69
C ARG A 899 47.04 22.98 -15.68
N PRO A 900 46.03 22.40 -15.00
CA PRO A 900 46.21 21.25 -14.12
C PRO A 900 46.25 19.91 -14.86
N GLU A 901 47.10 19.01 -14.37
CA GLU A 901 47.32 17.64 -14.82
C GLU A 901 46.30 16.67 -14.18
N ALA A 902 45.95 15.62 -14.93
CA ALA A 902 44.87 14.69 -14.64
C ALA A 902 45.12 13.76 -13.44
N ALA A 903 44.07 13.51 -12.65
CA ALA A 903 44.06 12.55 -11.55
C ALA A 903 44.07 11.10 -12.07
N ARG A 904 44.93 10.27 -11.47
CA ARG A 904 44.99 8.81 -11.66
C ARG A 904 43.83 8.12 -10.94
N PRO A 905 43.22 7.07 -11.51
CA PRO A 905 42.20 6.29 -10.83
C PRO A 905 42.82 5.39 -9.74
N VAL A 906 42.21 5.40 -8.56
CA VAL A 906 42.49 4.50 -7.45
C VAL A 906 41.82 3.15 -7.75
N VAL A 907 42.63 2.10 -7.86
CA VAL A 907 42.18 0.71 -7.98
C VAL A 907 41.67 0.25 -6.63
N LEU A 908 40.37 0.00 -6.51
CA LEU A 908 39.78 -0.68 -5.36
C LEU A 908 39.86 -2.20 -5.57
N SER A 909 40.38 -2.89 -4.55
CA SER A 909 40.59 -4.32 -4.46
C SER A 909 39.29 -5.11 -4.57
N GLN A 910 39.21 -6.00 -5.56
CA GLN A 910 38.14 -6.99 -5.67
C GLN A 910 38.28 -8.07 -4.57
N GLY A 911 37.29 -8.15 -3.69
CA GLY A 911 37.07 -9.32 -2.85
C GLY A 911 36.58 -10.49 -3.71
N ARG A 912 37.20 -11.65 -3.55
CA ARG A 912 36.87 -12.91 -4.24
C ARG A 912 35.38 -13.25 -4.07
N ARG A 913 34.62 -13.15 -5.16
CA ARG A 913 33.33 -13.82 -5.33
C ARG A 913 33.56 -15.15 -6.06
N THR A 914 32.82 -16.18 -5.64
CA THR A 914 32.70 -17.47 -6.33
C THR A 914 32.32 -17.24 -7.79
N ALA A 915 32.99 -17.93 -8.73
CA ALA A 915 32.81 -17.72 -10.17
C ALA A 915 31.35 -17.95 -10.59
N ALA A 916 30.64 -16.85 -10.88
CA ALA A 916 29.34 -16.89 -11.53
C ALA A 916 29.51 -17.22 -13.01
N ASP A 917 28.48 -17.80 -13.63
CA ASP A 917 28.44 -18.03 -15.07
C ASP A 917 28.64 -16.71 -15.86
N PRO A 918 29.48 -16.66 -16.92
CA PRO A 918 29.77 -15.45 -17.68
C PRO A 918 28.53 -14.72 -18.25
N VAL A 919 27.44 -15.44 -18.55
CA VAL A 919 26.19 -14.81 -18.99
C VAL A 919 25.55 -14.03 -17.84
N THR A 920 25.48 -14.65 -16.66
CA THR A 920 24.97 -14.03 -15.44
C THR A 920 25.70 -12.73 -15.10
N GLU A 921 27.04 -12.74 -15.15
CA GLU A 921 27.86 -11.56 -14.88
C GLU A 921 27.63 -10.45 -15.93
N ALA A 922 27.64 -10.79 -17.22
CA ALA A 922 27.45 -9.82 -18.30
C ALA A 922 26.08 -9.13 -18.24
N VAL A 923 25.01 -9.89 -17.94
CA VAL A 923 23.65 -9.34 -17.83
C VAL A 923 23.53 -8.45 -16.59
N LEU A 924 24.00 -8.90 -15.42
CA LEU A 924 23.95 -8.09 -14.19
C LEU A 924 24.71 -6.77 -14.36
N ASP A 925 25.90 -6.80 -14.96
CA ASP A 925 26.69 -5.60 -15.23
C ASP A 925 26.00 -4.65 -16.22
N ALA A 926 25.39 -5.19 -17.27
CA ALA A 926 24.66 -4.38 -18.24
C ALA A 926 23.46 -3.68 -17.60
N VAL A 927 22.66 -4.40 -16.80
CA VAL A 927 21.53 -3.84 -16.06
C VAL A 927 21.99 -2.78 -15.06
N ALA A 928 23.02 -3.08 -14.27
CA ALA A 928 23.58 -2.13 -13.30
C ALA A 928 24.04 -0.83 -13.99
N GLN A 929 24.69 -0.95 -15.14
CA GLN A 929 25.19 0.20 -15.89
C GLN A 929 24.08 1.04 -16.52
N VAL A 930 23.07 0.42 -17.15
CA VAL A 930 21.96 1.15 -17.79
C VAL A 930 21.15 1.93 -16.76
N GLY A 931 20.79 1.28 -15.65
CA GLY A 931 19.98 1.88 -14.57
C GLY A 931 20.77 2.74 -13.59
N SER A 932 22.11 2.70 -13.65
CA SER A 932 23.01 3.31 -12.65
C SER A 932 22.83 2.75 -11.23
N TYR A 933 22.63 1.43 -11.12
CA TYR A 933 22.58 0.71 -9.84
C TYR A 933 23.98 0.41 -9.30
N ALA A 934 24.15 0.46 -7.99
CA ALA A 934 25.39 0.07 -7.34
C ALA A 934 25.65 -1.45 -7.46
N PRO A 935 26.92 -1.90 -7.51
CA PRO A 935 27.25 -3.33 -7.52
C PRO A 935 26.63 -4.07 -6.33
N GLY A 936 25.85 -5.12 -6.61
CA GLY A 936 25.16 -5.91 -5.58
C GLY A 936 23.81 -5.36 -5.11
N ALA A 937 23.35 -4.22 -5.63
CA ALA A 937 21.99 -3.70 -5.36
C ALA A 937 20.89 -4.46 -6.13
N ILE A 938 21.28 -5.20 -7.17
CA ILE A 938 20.38 -5.99 -8.01
C ILE A 938 20.74 -7.48 -7.95
N THR A 939 19.73 -8.32 -8.10
CA THR A 939 19.84 -9.77 -8.07
C THR A 939 19.12 -10.38 -9.27
N PRO A 940 19.38 -11.64 -9.64
CA PRO A 940 18.58 -12.33 -10.67
C PRO A 940 17.06 -12.30 -10.40
N ARG A 941 16.61 -12.12 -9.16
CA ARG A 941 15.18 -12.03 -8.84
C ARG A 941 14.58 -10.63 -9.04
N SER A 942 15.42 -9.62 -9.26
CA SER A 942 14.95 -8.25 -9.45
C SER A 942 14.13 -8.14 -10.74
N ARG A 943 12.92 -7.57 -10.64
CA ARG A 943 12.06 -7.36 -11.79
C ARG A 943 12.42 -6.10 -12.55
N LEU A 944 12.63 -6.20 -13.85
CA LEU A 944 13.18 -5.09 -14.64
C LEU A 944 12.25 -3.87 -14.67
N TYR A 945 10.95 -4.10 -14.81
CA TYR A 945 9.97 -3.03 -14.87
C TYR A 945 9.52 -2.60 -13.47
N GLU A 946 9.04 -3.56 -12.68
CA GLU A 946 8.34 -3.29 -11.43
C GLU A 946 9.26 -2.93 -10.26
N ASP A 947 10.52 -3.41 -10.28
CA ASP A 947 11.48 -3.11 -9.21
C ASP A 947 12.54 -2.10 -9.70
N LEU A 948 12.95 -2.19 -10.97
CA LEU A 948 14.08 -1.41 -11.50
C LEU A 948 13.68 -0.26 -12.44
N GLY A 949 12.42 -0.15 -12.84
CA GLY A 949 11.95 0.99 -13.62
C GLY A 949 12.55 1.10 -15.02
N PHE A 950 12.88 -0.02 -15.66
CA PHE A 950 13.41 0.00 -17.02
C PHE A 950 12.31 0.40 -18.00
N ASP A 951 12.52 1.48 -18.75
CA ASP A 951 11.65 1.87 -19.87
C ASP A 951 12.09 1.21 -21.19
N SER A 952 11.30 1.38 -22.24
CA SER A 952 11.61 0.84 -23.58
C SER A 952 12.95 1.32 -24.14
N VAL A 953 13.37 2.55 -23.83
CA VAL A 953 14.65 3.14 -24.27
C VAL A 953 15.81 2.47 -23.52
N MET A 954 15.66 2.26 -22.21
CA MET A 954 16.62 1.53 -21.39
C MET A 954 16.74 0.08 -21.82
N VAL A 955 15.64 -0.58 -22.22
CA VAL A 955 15.70 -1.94 -22.78
C VAL A 955 16.49 -1.98 -24.08
N MET A 956 16.39 -0.95 -24.94
CA MET A 956 17.17 -0.88 -26.18
C MET A 956 18.67 -0.72 -25.89
N GLU A 957 19.00 0.12 -24.91
CA GLU A 957 20.39 0.30 -24.47
C GLU A 957 20.92 -0.97 -23.79
N LEU A 958 20.10 -1.64 -22.98
CA LEU A 958 20.42 -2.89 -22.30
C LEU A 958 20.77 -3.99 -23.30
N LYS A 959 19.93 -4.17 -24.32
CA LYS A 959 20.19 -5.08 -25.44
C LYS A 959 21.58 -4.86 -26.02
N LYS A 960 21.88 -3.61 -26.43
CA LYS A 960 23.16 -3.27 -27.05
C LYS A 960 24.35 -3.58 -26.14
N ARG A 961 24.24 -3.27 -24.84
CA ARG A 961 25.31 -3.52 -23.86
C ARG A 961 25.55 -5.00 -23.57
N ILE A 962 24.52 -5.84 -23.68
CA ILE A 962 24.65 -7.29 -23.58
C ILE A 962 25.39 -7.83 -24.80
N GLU A 963 25.00 -7.42 -26.01
CA GLU A 963 25.67 -7.81 -27.27
C GLU A 963 27.14 -7.38 -27.28
N GLU A 964 27.47 -6.19 -26.77
CA GLU A 964 28.87 -5.71 -26.65
C GLU A 964 29.70 -6.53 -25.67
N ARG A 965 29.09 -7.11 -24.63
CA ARG A 965 29.77 -7.91 -23.59
C ARG A 965 29.89 -9.38 -23.96
N LEU A 966 28.99 -9.88 -24.79
CA LEU A 966 28.94 -11.27 -25.25
C LEU A 966 29.06 -11.27 -26.78
N PRO A 967 30.28 -11.11 -27.32
CA PRO A 967 30.49 -10.98 -28.78
C PRO A 967 30.11 -12.23 -29.58
N ASP A 968 30.04 -13.39 -28.93
CA ASP A 968 29.63 -14.67 -29.55
C ASP A 968 28.10 -14.88 -29.57
N LEU A 969 27.31 -13.91 -29.08
CA LEU A 969 25.86 -13.97 -29.01
C LEU A 969 25.22 -13.54 -30.34
N GLU A 970 24.24 -14.30 -30.84
CA GLU A 970 23.41 -13.83 -31.94
C GLU A 970 22.66 -12.52 -31.58
N PRO A 971 22.42 -11.62 -32.54
CA PRO A 971 21.67 -10.39 -32.28
C PRO A 971 20.31 -10.67 -31.62
N LEU A 972 20.05 -10.00 -30.51
CA LEU A 972 18.80 -10.18 -29.77
C LEU A 972 17.65 -9.47 -30.50
N SER A 973 16.49 -10.10 -30.66
CA SER A 973 15.30 -9.38 -31.11
C SER A 973 14.58 -8.75 -29.92
N VAL A 974 14.22 -7.47 -30.04
CA VAL A 974 13.45 -6.74 -29.02
C VAL A 974 12.05 -7.34 -28.85
N GLU A 975 11.43 -7.74 -29.96
CA GLU A 975 10.09 -8.34 -29.98
C GLU A 975 10.07 -9.69 -29.25
N GLU A 976 11.16 -10.46 -29.33
CA GLU A 976 11.32 -11.73 -28.63
C GLU A 976 11.77 -11.53 -27.17
N LEU A 977 12.48 -10.44 -26.90
CA LEU A 977 13.00 -10.09 -25.57
C LEU A 977 11.85 -9.63 -24.65
N LEU A 978 11.02 -8.67 -25.09
CA LEU A 978 10.01 -8.00 -24.26
C LEU A 978 9.07 -8.96 -23.48
N PRO A 979 8.52 -10.04 -24.07
CA PRO A 979 7.66 -10.98 -23.33
C PRO A 979 8.38 -11.78 -22.24
N ARG A 980 9.72 -11.83 -22.27
CA ARG A 980 10.57 -12.63 -21.37
C ARG A 980 11.36 -11.79 -20.36
N LEU A 981 11.14 -10.47 -20.29
CA LEU A 981 11.89 -9.54 -19.40
C LEU A 981 11.27 -9.32 -18.02
N SER A 982 10.53 -10.29 -17.46
CA SER A 982 9.93 -10.13 -16.13
C SER A 982 10.98 -9.93 -15.03
N SER A 983 12.07 -10.71 -15.04
CA SER A 983 13.18 -10.58 -14.10
C SER A 983 14.55 -10.60 -14.80
N ILE A 984 15.59 -10.18 -14.07
CA ILE A 984 16.97 -10.36 -14.53
C ILE A 984 17.27 -11.85 -14.77
N GLY A 985 16.72 -12.75 -13.98
CA GLY A 985 16.89 -14.19 -14.10
C GLY A 985 16.29 -14.74 -15.40
N ASP A 986 15.13 -14.25 -15.80
CA ASP A 986 14.51 -14.63 -17.08
C ASP A 986 15.35 -14.14 -18.25
N LEU A 987 15.93 -12.93 -18.13
CA LEU A 987 16.88 -12.40 -19.10
C LEU A 987 18.18 -13.22 -19.16
N ILE A 988 18.72 -13.63 -18.01
CA ILE A 988 19.89 -14.52 -17.95
C ILE A 988 19.56 -15.85 -18.65
N GLY A 989 18.41 -16.46 -18.36
CA GLY A 989 17.96 -17.69 -18.99
C GLY A 989 17.82 -17.56 -20.51
N TYR A 990 17.17 -16.48 -20.97
CA TYR A 990 17.00 -16.21 -22.41
C TYR A 990 18.33 -16.00 -23.14
N VAL A 991 19.25 -15.23 -22.57
CA VAL A 991 20.59 -15.02 -23.15
C VAL A 991 21.39 -16.32 -23.13
N GLY A 992 21.25 -17.14 -22.08
CA GLY A 992 21.86 -18.47 -21.98
C GLY A 992 21.36 -19.43 -23.08
N GLU A 993 20.06 -19.49 -23.33
CA GLU A 993 19.45 -20.26 -24.43
C GLU A 993 20.03 -19.85 -25.79
N ARG A 994 20.08 -18.54 -26.05
CA ARG A 994 20.58 -17.99 -27.33
C ARG A 994 22.07 -18.23 -27.54
N ARG A 995 22.87 -18.07 -26.50
CA ARG A 995 24.31 -18.35 -26.57
C ARG A 995 24.58 -19.83 -26.80
N SER A 996 23.76 -20.72 -26.22
CA SER A 996 23.87 -22.16 -26.43
C SER A 996 23.37 -22.62 -27.80
N ALA A 997 22.48 -21.88 -28.44
CA ALA A 997 22.03 -22.15 -29.82
C ALA A 997 23.04 -21.67 -30.88
N ALA A 998 23.90 -20.71 -30.53
CA ALA A 998 24.94 -20.16 -31.41
C ALA A 998 26.29 -20.92 -31.33
N ALA A 999 26.51 -21.69 -30.26
CA ALA A 999 27.68 -22.56 -30.03
C ALA A 999 27.42 -23.97 -30.57
#